data_AF-A0A660VQ65-F1
#
_entry.id   AF-A0A660VQ65-F1
#
_cell.length_a   1.000
_cell.length_b   1.000
_cell.length_c   1.000
_cell.angle_alpha   90.00
_cell.angle_beta   90.00
_cell.angle_gamma   90.00
#
_symmetry.space_group_name_H-M   'P 1'
#
loop_
_entity.id
_entity.type
_entity.pdbx_description
1 polymer ?
#
loop_
_entity_poly.entity_id
_entity_poly.type
_entity_poly.pdbx_seq_one_letter_code
_entity_poly.pdbx_strand_id
1 'polypeptide(L)'
;MKPVRSLLVVALAAALAPSPSAQSAAIRPVQTDEGRVVIHFLDDMLIQNDLELFALQETAATGTSFEEAMDGDLMGFNFSDQEHITVLQGRDGEFIPYGVIGGKVTVDGGFMLTSTTTGRTVDFTGFSLAPYEVRSDGPGGEVDPDYFFLSADDGTDEADFLLCYVKVFFKQDEAYSHAEPDRLRIKAWDLVVTPALAEKLARPDLIGATLGYGKLDASYVVSTEAWEHPEGQNMFTPNVRESEQAGFEGTLLDVKLGILSSITQLGHVGSFPNGRAGLSMATTSCNVGDVNAVWLAAMNEDHPGIAMQLHRDLNGRFEQVGTSWIKHGFFALSNSQCTPCQNPSGGTFLGVGCSDTYGSSNNGDRFWLGPRDEWDPNEGTWTCEGSYFDGTPVDCIRSTNGSGNGSVNHRLEAFDADLNNPGATYYYEAFYMVNSDQKLDNNIGSRRCTMSWNGNKWNFSTPSASNSLIEGPAIERWADADMISRAAFKGDGTVIVAVNTTDLGNGFWRYEYAVMNWTVNRRFRSFSVPSKGALVDPYFHDIDNQAANDWETSTLGANAKWEFNDVMLAGHKVGGPIELATIYNFGFTSKRPPAMRDAVMRVQNDGPGGVLIGIETLAPADVALSASNLSPKENTTINLEVRGGQFGAMVGVIAVAGIPIDPFLVTPSPVPFVGDLAEIPLFIPAGLSGLDFDMIAADFDTSVERLSNLMTLIIE
;
A
#
# COMPACT_ATOMS: atom_id res chain seq x y z
N MET A 1 -53.20 47.98 46.22
CA MET A 1 -54.46 47.22 46.47
C MET A 1 -54.51 46.07 45.45
N LYS A 2 -55.06 44.88 45.80
CA LYS A 2 -55.34 43.75 44.88
C LYS A 2 -56.48 44.14 43.89
N PRO A 3 -56.69 43.51 42.70
CA PRO A 3 -56.69 42.05 42.37
C PRO A 3 -55.77 41.64 41.18
N VAL A 4 -55.30 40.40 41.00
CA VAL A 4 -55.94 39.07 40.75
C VAL A 4 -56.62 38.93 39.38
N ARG A 5 -55.97 38.18 38.49
CA ARG A 5 -56.48 37.17 37.54
C ARG A 5 -55.30 36.25 37.19
N SER A 6 -55.39 34.95 36.94
CA SER A 6 -56.23 33.82 37.36
C SER A 6 -55.75 32.66 36.48
N LEU A 7 -55.45 31.49 37.06
CA LEU A 7 -55.19 30.24 36.32
C LEU A 7 -56.33 29.96 35.32
N LEU A 8 -55.99 29.50 34.10
CA LEU A 8 -56.41 28.18 33.59
C LEU A 8 -55.72 27.84 32.25
N VAL A 9 -54.90 26.79 32.23
CA VAL A 9 -54.63 26.00 31.02
C VAL A 9 -54.81 24.55 31.43
N VAL A 10 -55.94 23.97 31.06
CA VAL A 10 -56.25 22.54 31.26
C VAL A 10 -55.65 21.77 30.10
N ALA A 11 -55.05 20.62 30.42
CA ALA A 11 -54.42 19.74 29.44
C ALA A 11 -55.45 19.12 28.48
N LEU A 12 -55.00 18.82 27.27
CA LEU A 12 -55.48 17.67 26.52
C LEU A 12 -54.27 16.82 26.14
N ALA A 13 -54.13 15.66 26.79
CA ALA A 13 -53.10 14.70 26.43
C ALA A 13 -53.51 13.98 25.15
N ALA A 14 -52.87 14.30 24.04
CA ALA A 14 -52.70 13.36 22.94
C ALA A 14 -51.30 12.75 23.10
N ALA A 15 -51.19 11.42 22.99
CA ALA A 15 -49.91 10.74 23.06
C ALA A 15 -49.07 11.14 21.83
N LEU A 16 -48.15 12.08 22.02
CA LEU A 16 -47.04 12.26 21.11
C LEU A 16 -46.11 11.05 21.32
N ALA A 17 -46.28 10.04 20.46
CA ALA A 17 -45.18 9.13 20.17
C ALA A 17 -43.95 9.98 19.82
N PRO A 18 -42.74 9.60 20.26
CA PRO A 18 -41.53 10.32 19.88
C PRO A 18 -41.48 10.41 18.35
N SER A 19 -41.10 11.59 17.85
CA SER A 19 -40.83 11.81 16.43
C SER A 19 -39.86 10.76 15.91
N PRO A 20 -40.00 10.29 14.66
CA PRO A 20 -39.09 9.32 14.07
C PRO A 20 -37.72 9.97 13.74
N SER A 21 -36.94 10.21 14.79
CA SER A 21 -35.51 10.51 14.75
C SER A 21 -34.69 9.32 15.28
N ALA A 22 -35.24 8.12 15.11
CA ALA A 22 -34.64 6.83 15.39
C ALA A 22 -35.10 5.84 14.30
N GLN A 23 -34.70 6.11 13.06
CA GLN A 23 -34.51 5.03 12.09
C GLN A 23 -33.09 4.50 12.30
N SER A 24 -32.99 3.18 12.43
CA SER A 24 -31.73 2.43 12.60
C SER A 24 -30.82 2.58 11.38
N ALA A 25 -29.55 2.20 11.55
CA ALA A 25 -28.58 2.07 10.47
C ALA A 25 -29.01 0.95 9.50
N ALA A 26 -29.83 1.30 8.51
CA ALA A 26 -30.49 0.34 7.63
C ALA A 26 -29.67 0.06 6.37
N ILE A 27 -28.85 -0.98 6.44
CA ILE A 27 -28.35 -1.77 5.31
C ILE A 27 -29.54 -2.30 4.49
N ARG A 28 -29.42 -2.36 3.16
CA ARG A 28 -30.54 -2.70 2.26
C ARG A 28 -30.18 -3.76 1.24
N PRO A 29 -31.00 -4.81 1.07
CA PRO A 29 -30.90 -5.69 -0.09
C PRO A 29 -31.25 -4.91 -1.37
N VAL A 30 -30.46 -5.16 -2.40
CA VAL A 30 -30.60 -4.60 -3.74
C VAL A 30 -30.55 -5.75 -4.74
N GLN A 31 -31.49 -5.78 -5.68
CA GLN A 31 -31.69 -6.89 -6.61
C GLN A 31 -31.44 -6.42 -8.05
N THR A 32 -30.63 -7.17 -8.82
CA THR A 32 -30.48 -6.94 -10.26
C THR A 32 -31.83 -7.08 -10.96
N ASP A 33 -32.19 -6.15 -11.83
CA ASP A 33 -33.49 -6.12 -12.51
C ASP A 33 -33.34 -6.52 -13.99
N GLU A 34 -33.16 -5.54 -14.89
CA GLU A 34 -32.78 -5.79 -16.29
C GLU A 34 -31.32 -5.37 -16.53
N GLY A 35 -30.62 -6.08 -17.42
CA GLY A 35 -29.21 -5.80 -17.62
C GLY A 35 -28.56 -6.56 -18.76
N ARG A 36 -27.23 -6.53 -18.75
CA ARG A 36 -26.39 -7.29 -19.68
C ARG A 36 -25.19 -7.88 -18.97
N VAL A 37 -24.80 -9.07 -19.41
CA VAL A 37 -23.48 -9.66 -19.20
C VAL A 37 -22.66 -9.38 -20.46
N VAL A 38 -21.40 -9.00 -20.29
CA VAL A 38 -20.43 -8.81 -21.38
C VAL A 38 -19.22 -9.68 -21.08
N ILE A 39 -18.82 -10.49 -22.04
CA ILE A 39 -17.67 -11.41 -21.93
C ILE A 39 -16.70 -11.13 -23.08
N HIS A 40 -15.42 -11.15 -22.77
CA HIS A 40 -14.34 -11.20 -23.75
C HIS A 40 -13.53 -12.47 -23.52
N PHE A 41 -13.36 -13.29 -24.55
CA PHE A 41 -12.38 -14.38 -24.51
C PHE A 41 -11.07 -13.91 -25.13
N LEU A 42 -9.96 -14.26 -24.49
CA LEU A 42 -8.63 -13.93 -24.95
C LEU A 42 -8.26 -14.87 -26.11
N ASP A 43 -8.22 -14.35 -27.34
CA ASP A 43 -7.89 -15.14 -28.54
C ASP A 43 -6.61 -15.96 -28.38
N ASP A 44 -5.55 -15.35 -27.81
CA ASP A 44 -4.29 -16.04 -27.52
C ASP A 44 -4.47 -17.21 -26.54
N MET A 45 -5.37 -17.11 -25.56
CA MET A 45 -5.64 -18.19 -24.62
C MET A 45 -6.49 -19.28 -25.25
N LEU A 46 -7.48 -18.94 -26.10
CA LEU A 46 -8.23 -19.93 -26.86
C LEU A 46 -7.30 -20.73 -27.78
N ILE A 47 -6.46 -20.03 -28.57
CA ILE A 47 -5.50 -20.64 -29.50
C ILE A 47 -4.47 -21.50 -28.76
N GLN A 48 -3.88 -21.00 -27.66
CA GLN A 48 -2.88 -21.77 -26.89
C GLN A 48 -3.45 -23.04 -26.25
N ASN A 49 -4.76 -23.04 -25.95
CA ASN A 49 -5.43 -24.16 -25.31
C ASN A 49 -6.16 -25.10 -26.29
N ASP A 50 -5.97 -24.94 -27.61
CA ASP A 50 -6.66 -25.68 -28.67
C ASP A 50 -8.21 -25.54 -28.60
N LEU A 51 -8.72 -24.37 -28.19
CA LEU A 51 -10.14 -24.07 -28.04
C LEU A 51 -10.66 -23.14 -29.16
N GLU A 52 -11.91 -23.35 -29.57
CA GLU A 52 -12.60 -22.51 -30.56
C GLU A 52 -14.02 -22.17 -30.08
N LEU A 53 -14.44 -20.92 -30.32
CA LEU A 53 -15.81 -20.45 -30.09
C LEU A 53 -16.64 -20.50 -31.37
N PHE A 54 -17.88 -20.97 -31.26
CA PHE A 54 -18.82 -21.07 -32.38
C PHE A 54 -20.25 -20.70 -31.97
N ALA A 55 -21.11 -20.52 -32.98
CA ALA A 55 -22.55 -20.28 -32.80
C ALA A 55 -22.90 -19.12 -31.84
N LEU A 56 -22.05 -18.09 -31.81
CA LEU A 56 -22.26 -16.89 -31.02
C LEU A 56 -23.61 -16.24 -31.35
N GLN A 57 -24.44 -16.10 -30.32
CA GLN A 57 -25.73 -15.41 -30.36
C GLN A 57 -25.71 -14.28 -29.34
N GLU A 58 -25.16 -13.13 -29.74
CA GLU A 58 -25.26 -11.89 -28.97
C GLU A 58 -26.68 -11.33 -28.99
N THR A 59 -27.08 -10.73 -27.88
CA THR A 59 -28.41 -10.10 -27.70
C THR A 59 -28.33 -8.68 -27.13
N ALA A 60 -27.23 -8.32 -26.47
CA ALA A 60 -26.97 -6.96 -25.98
C ALA A 60 -26.00 -6.21 -26.90
N ALA A 61 -26.19 -4.91 -27.04
CA ALA A 61 -25.15 -4.05 -27.62
C ALA A 61 -24.00 -3.84 -26.61
N THR A 62 -22.76 -4.00 -27.08
CA THR A 62 -21.55 -3.53 -26.40
C THR A 62 -21.43 -2.02 -26.66
N GLY A 63 -21.42 -1.24 -25.57
CA GLY A 63 -21.82 0.17 -25.62
C GLY A 63 -20.62 1.10 -25.69
N THR A 64 -20.56 1.98 -26.69
CA THR A 64 -19.42 2.88 -26.98
C THR A 64 -19.18 4.03 -25.98
N SER A 65 -19.46 3.82 -24.69
CA SER A 65 -19.13 4.78 -23.62
C SER A 65 -17.66 4.66 -23.21
N PHE A 66 -17.09 5.80 -22.80
CA PHE A 66 -15.66 6.14 -22.84
C PHE A 66 -14.73 5.40 -21.83
N GLU A 67 -15.14 4.22 -21.32
CA GLU A 67 -14.35 3.35 -20.41
C GLU A 67 -14.00 1.98 -21.03
N GLU A 68 -14.48 1.64 -22.23
CA GLU A 68 -14.15 0.37 -22.90
C GLU A 68 -12.79 0.46 -23.65
N ALA A 69 -11.75 0.89 -22.94
CA ALA A 69 -10.39 1.08 -23.47
C ALA A 69 -9.57 -0.23 -23.46
N MET A 70 -10.17 -1.34 -23.92
CA MET A 70 -9.50 -2.61 -24.17
C MET A 70 -9.83 -3.12 -25.57
N ASP A 71 -8.78 -3.41 -26.33
CA ASP A 71 -8.77 -3.44 -27.80
C ASP A 71 -9.12 -4.86 -28.32
N GLY A 72 -10.33 -5.35 -28.02
CA GLY A 72 -10.76 -6.72 -28.35
C GLY A 72 -12.27 -6.86 -28.54
N ASP A 73 -12.68 -7.92 -29.26
CA ASP A 73 -14.10 -8.19 -29.56
C ASP A 73 -14.85 -8.58 -28.27
N LEU A 74 -15.78 -7.71 -27.85
CA LEU A 74 -16.64 -7.91 -26.69
C LEU A 74 -17.97 -8.55 -27.14
N MET A 75 -18.44 -9.56 -26.41
CA MET A 75 -19.72 -10.24 -26.69
C MET A 75 -20.78 -9.84 -25.66
N GLY A 76 -21.93 -9.35 -26.12
CA GLY A 76 -23.02 -8.86 -25.25
C GLY A 76 -24.25 -9.77 -25.16
N PHE A 77 -24.70 -10.08 -23.95
CA PHE A 77 -25.90 -10.88 -23.67
C PHE A 77 -26.83 -10.15 -22.70
N ASN A 78 -28.10 -9.91 -23.05
CA ASN A 78 -29.09 -9.32 -22.13
C ASN A 78 -29.55 -10.36 -21.11
N PHE A 79 -30.13 -9.91 -20.00
CA PHE A 79 -30.96 -10.73 -19.12
C PHE A 79 -32.15 -9.92 -18.60
N SER A 80 -33.27 -10.58 -18.31
CA SER A 80 -34.44 -9.94 -17.70
C SER A 80 -35.33 -10.92 -16.91
N ASP A 81 -35.76 -10.48 -15.73
CA ASP A 81 -37.07 -10.77 -15.12
C ASP A 81 -37.50 -12.26 -15.00
N GLN A 82 -36.60 -13.12 -14.55
CA GLN A 82 -36.90 -14.49 -14.07
C GLN A 82 -36.29 -14.77 -12.69
N GLU A 83 -35.02 -14.38 -12.49
CA GLU A 83 -34.24 -14.56 -11.26
C GLU A 83 -33.36 -13.31 -11.08
N HIS A 84 -33.00 -12.99 -9.83
CA HIS A 84 -32.23 -11.79 -9.49
C HIS A 84 -31.06 -12.13 -8.57
N ILE A 85 -29.85 -11.61 -8.88
CA ILE A 85 -28.74 -11.56 -7.92
C ILE A 85 -29.06 -10.49 -6.88
N THR A 86 -28.96 -10.85 -5.60
CA THR A 86 -29.25 -9.97 -4.47
C THR A 86 -27.98 -9.64 -3.70
N VAL A 87 -27.74 -8.35 -3.50
CA VAL A 87 -26.53 -7.78 -2.87
C VAL A 87 -26.89 -6.72 -1.83
N LEU A 88 -26.13 -6.63 -0.75
CA LEU A 88 -26.33 -5.63 0.30
C LEU A 88 -25.62 -4.31 -0.06
N GLN A 89 -26.40 -3.23 -0.05
CA GLN A 89 -25.91 -1.86 -0.19
C GLN A 89 -25.79 -1.20 1.19
N GLY A 90 -24.66 -0.53 1.38
CA GLY A 90 -24.34 0.25 2.57
C GLY A 90 -25.04 1.60 2.62
N ARG A 91 -24.56 2.48 3.50
CA ARG A 91 -25.26 3.71 3.87
C ARG A 91 -25.14 4.80 2.81
N ASP A 92 -23.94 4.95 2.26
CA ASP A 92 -23.54 6.04 1.37
C ASP A 92 -23.52 5.56 -0.10
N GLY A 93 -24.09 4.37 -0.37
CA GLY A 93 -24.21 3.76 -1.69
C GLY A 93 -23.12 2.73 -2.01
N GLU A 94 -22.22 2.45 -1.08
CA GLU A 94 -21.16 1.45 -1.19
C GLU A 94 -21.69 0.00 -1.23
N PHE A 95 -20.89 -0.90 -1.84
CA PHE A 95 -21.08 -2.33 -1.63
C PHE A 95 -20.50 -2.73 -0.27
N ILE A 96 -21.22 -3.61 0.42
CA ILE A 96 -20.75 -4.20 1.67
C ILE A 96 -19.98 -5.47 1.30
N PRO A 97 -18.70 -5.63 1.70
CA PRO A 97 -17.98 -6.90 1.54
C PRO A 97 -18.76 -8.07 2.13
N TYR A 98 -18.74 -9.24 1.48
CA TYR A 98 -19.60 -10.40 1.82
C TYR A 98 -21.11 -10.09 1.73
N GLY A 99 -21.47 -9.05 1.00
CA GLY A 99 -22.83 -8.57 0.84
C GLY A 99 -23.65 -9.32 -0.20
N VAL A 100 -23.07 -10.26 -0.95
CA VAL A 100 -23.84 -11.10 -1.89
C VAL A 100 -24.63 -12.13 -1.10
N ILE A 101 -25.97 -12.04 -1.10
CA ILE A 101 -26.85 -12.91 -0.28
C ILE A 101 -27.60 -13.98 -1.09
N GLY A 102 -27.16 -14.23 -2.33
CA GLY A 102 -27.70 -15.27 -3.21
C GLY A 102 -28.43 -14.71 -4.44
N GLY A 103 -28.99 -15.63 -5.24
CA GLY A 103 -29.73 -15.32 -6.46
C GLY A 103 -29.17 -16.03 -7.69
N LYS A 104 -29.59 -15.60 -8.88
CA LYS A 104 -29.12 -16.08 -10.19
C LYS A 104 -29.57 -15.07 -11.25
N VAL A 105 -28.86 -14.96 -12.37
CA VAL A 105 -29.37 -14.36 -13.61
C VAL A 105 -29.09 -15.31 -14.76
N THR A 106 -30.02 -15.41 -15.70
CA THR A 106 -29.90 -16.26 -16.89
C THR A 106 -29.98 -15.36 -18.12
N VAL A 107 -29.06 -15.53 -19.08
CA VAL A 107 -28.94 -14.62 -20.22
C VAL A 107 -29.72 -15.09 -21.45
N ASP A 108 -30.15 -14.14 -22.27
CA ASP A 108 -30.65 -14.39 -23.62
C ASP A 108 -29.47 -14.57 -24.59
N GLY A 109 -29.42 -15.70 -25.30
CA GLY A 109 -28.36 -16.00 -26.27
C GLY A 109 -27.24 -16.85 -25.66
N GLY A 110 -26.02 -16.74 -26.18
CA GLY A 110 -24.87 -17.53 -25.69
C GLY A 110 -23.86 -17.89 -26.79
N PHE A 111 -23.11 -18.96 -26.56
CA PHE A 111 -22.04 -19.45 -27.45
C PHE A 111 -21.81 -20.95 -27.27
N MET A 112 -21.10 -21.59 -28.19
CA MET A 112 -20.55 -22.94 -28.01
C MET A 112 -19.02 -22.89 -27.89
N LEU A 113 -18.47 -23.58 -26.89
CA LEU A 113 -17.02 -23.73 -26.69
C LEU A 113 -16.59 -25.15 -27.09
N THR A 114 -15.64 -25.27 -28.02
CA THR A 114 -15.17 -26.56 -28.56
C THR A 114 -13.69 -26.75 -28.30
N SER A 115 -13.29 -27.91 -27.77
CA SER A 115 -11.89 -28.33 -27.80
C SER A 115 -11.58 -29.03 -29.12
N THR A 116 -10.71 -28.42 -29.92
CA THR A 116 -10.27 -28.97 -31.21
C THR A 116 -9.41 -30.23 -31.03
N THR A 117 -8.71 -30.37 -29.90
CA THR A 117 -7.93 -31.57 -29.56
C THR A 117 -8.81 -32.81 -29.37
N THR A 118 -9.99 -32.65 -28.75
CA THR A 118 -10.88 -33.78 -28.36
C THR A 118 -12.13 -33.90 -29.22
N GLY A 119 -12.50 -32.84 -29.95
CA GLY A 119 -13.77 -32.74 -30.68
C GLY A 119 -15.00 -32.64 -29.76
N ARG A 120 -14.80 -32.30 -28.48
CA ARG A 120 -15.90 -32.06 -27.52
C ARG A 120 -16.33 -30.61 -27.56
N THR A 121 -17.64 -30.39 -27.51
CA THR A 121 -18.28 -29.08 -27.48
C THR A 121 -19.21 -29.00 -26.27
N VAL A 122 -19.18 -27.86 -25.58
CA VAL A 122 -20.13 -27.48 -24.53
C VAL A 122 -20.97 -26.31 -25.04
N ASP A 123 -22.28 -26.38 -24.81
CA ASP A 123 -23.26 -25.39 -25.25
C ASP A 123 -23.62 -24.46 -24.09
N PHE A 124 -23.29 -23.19 -24.23
CA PHE A 124 -23.61 -22.12 -23.27
C PHE A 124 -24.77 -21.26 -23.77
N THR A 125 -25.61 -21.75 -24.67
CA THR A 125 -26.89 -21.12 -24.99
C THR A 125 -27.77 -21.10 -23.74
N GLY A 126 -28.22 -19.92 -23.32
CA GLY A 126 -28.98 -19.74 -22.07
C GLY A 126 -28.13 -19.80 -20.80
N PHE A 127 -26.82 -19.54 -20.88
CA PHE A 127 -25.96 -19.63 -19.68
C PHE A 127 -26.46 -18.74 -18.53
N SER A 128 -26.10 -19.14 -17.32
CA SER A 128 -26.48 -18.42 -16.11
C SER A 128 -25.27 -18.00 -15.28
N LEU A 129 -25.38 -16.87 -14.59
CA LEU A 129 -24.46 -16.43 -13.55
C LEU A 129 -25.18 -16.51 -12.20
N ALA A 130 -24.61 -17.23 -11.25
CA ALA A 130 -25.08 -17.25 -9.87
C ALA A 130 -23.91 -17.09 -8.90
N PRO A 131 -24.12 -16.44 -7.74
CA PRO A 131 -23.20 -16.54 -6.62
C PRO A 131 -23.27 -17.94 -6.01
N TYR A 132 -22.21 -18.35 -5.33
CA TYR A 132 -22.08 -19.69 -4.77
C TYR A 132 -23.06 -19.93 -3.59
N GLU A 133 -23.97 -20.91 -3.69
CA GLU A 133 -24.91 -21.27 -2.60
C GLU A 133 -24.21 -22.04 -1.46
N VAL A 134 -23.90 -21.37 -0.35
CA VAL A 134 -23.39 -22.04 0.86
C VAL A 134 -24.54 -22.52 1.76
N ARG A 135 -24.71 -23.84 1.88
CA ARG A 135 -25.76 -24.47 2.72
C ARG A 135 -25.25 -24.93 4.09
N SER A 136 -25.23 -23.98 5.03
CA SER A 136 -25.44 -24.20 6.48
C SER A 136 -24.65 -25.34 7.18
N ASP A 137 -23.48 -25.03 7.73
CA ASP A 137 -22.84 -25.86 8.78
C ASP A 137 -22.13 -25.10 9.92
N GLY A 138 -22.49 -23.83 10.14
CA GLY A 138 -22.18 -23.10 11.38
C GLY A 138 -20.82 -22.37 11.39
N PRO A 139 -20.35 -21.88 12.56
CA PRO A 139 -19.17 -21.04 12.64
C PRO A 139 -17.88 -21.87 12.51
N GLY A 140 -17.41 -22.04 11.28
CA GLY A 140 -16.18 -22.77 10.94
C GLY A 140 -16.29 -23.77 9.78
N GLY A 141 -17.22 -23.55 8.84
CA GLY A 141 -17.36 -24.29 7.57
C GLY A 141 -17.30 -23.35 6.34
N GLU A 142 -17.12 -23.97 5.17
CA GLU A 142 -16.63 -23.46 3.86
C GLU A 142 -17.83 -22.87 3.03
N VAL A 143 -17.81 -21.79 2.21
CA VAL A 143 -16.80 -20.94 1.51
C VAL A 143 -17.33 -19.45 1.44
N ASP A 144 -16.62 -18.51 0.82
CA ASP A 144 -17.03 -17.12 0.48
C ASP A 144 -18.26 -17.03 -0.48
N PRO A 145 -19.26 -16.13 -0.28
CA PRO A 145 -20.36 -15.92 -1.22
C PRO A 145 -20.05 -14.94 -2.37
N ASP A 146 -18.91 -14.24 -2.36
CA ASP A 146 -18.58 -13.26 -3.41
C ASP A 146 -18.06 -13.92 -4.72
N TYR A 147 -17.87 -15.25 -4.71
CA TYR A 147 -17.68 -16.06 -5.93
C TYR A 147 -18.96 -16.17 -6.75
N PHE A 148 -18.88 -15.75 -8.01
CA PHE A 148 -19.85 -16.12 -9.02
C PHE A 148 -19.34 -17.31 -9.83
N PHE A 149 -20.26 -18.12 -10.34
CA PHE A 149 -19.98 -19.12 -11.36
C PHE A 149 -20.85 -18.89 -12.59
N LEU A 150 -20.33 -19.29 -13.74
CA LEU A 150 -21.09 -19.37 -14.99
C LEU A 150 -21.36 -20.85 -15.30
N SER A 151 -22.63 -21.19 -15.52
CA SER A 151 -23.08 -22.56 -15.86
C SER A 151 -23.77 -22.59 -17.22
N ALA A 152 -23.53 -23.67 -17.98
CA ALA A 152 -24.36 -24.04 -19.12
C ALA A 152 -25.79 -24.42 -18.70
N ASP A 153 -26.79 -24.18 -19.56
CA ASP A 153 -28.16 -24.66 -19.36
C ASP A 153 -28.31 -26.14 -19.80
N ASP A 154 -27.52 -27.02 -19.17
CA ASP A 154 -27.58 -28.47 -19.38
C ASP A 154 -28.41 -29.21 -18.32
N GLY A 155 -29.00 -28.46 -17.37
CA GLY A 155 -29.82 -28.98 -16.27
C GLY A 155 -29.02 -29.60 -15.12
N THR A 156 -27.70 -29.38 -15.05
CA THR A 156 -26.85 -29.85 -13.94
C THR A 156 -26.59 -28.80 -12.86
N ASP A 157 -26.73 -27.51 -13.18
CA ASP A 157 -26.27 -26.37 -12.36
C ASP A 157 -24.79 -26.50 -11.91
N GLU A 158 -23.95 -27.23 -12.67
CA GLU A 158 -22.52 -27.34 -12.42
C GLU A 158 -21.81 -26.02 -12.76
N ALA A 159 -20.96 -25.51 -11.86
CA ALA A 159 -20.10 -24.36 -12.12
C ALA A 159 -19.08 -24.70 -13.22
N ASP A 160 -19.32 -24.29 -14.46
CA ASP A 160 -18.45 -24.57 -15.61
C ASP A 160 -17.25 -23.60 -15.66
N PHE A 161 -17.51 -22.31 -15.37
CA PHE A 161 -16.46 -21.35 -15.06
C PHE A 161 -16.63 -20.81 -13.64
N LEU A 162 -15.52 -20.68 -12.92
CA LEU A 162 -15.43 -19.86 -11.72
C LEU A 162 -15.08 -18.43 -12.15
N LEU A 163 -15.76 -17.44 -11.57
CA LEU A 163 -15.52 -16.03 -11.85
C LEU A 163 -14.69 -15.45 -10.70
N CYS A 164 -13.40 -15.26 -10.93
CA CYS A 164 -12.43 -14.81 -9.92
C CYS A 164 -12.24 -13.28 -9.96
N TYR A 165 -11.77 -12.66 -8.86
CA TYR A 165 -11.50 -11.21 -8.76
C TYR A 165 -12.71 -10.28 -8.94
N VAL A 166 -13.91 -10.78 -8.64
CA VAL A 166 -15.18 -10.05 -8.76
C VAL A 166 -15.16 -8.76 -7.94
N LYS A 167 -15.59 -7.63 -8.54
CA LYS A 167 -15.79 -6.36 -7.84
C LYS A 167 -17.19 -5.81 -8.07
N VAL A 168 -17.92 -5.54 -6.98
CA VAL A 168 -19.31 -5.06 -6.99
C VAL A 168 -19.38 -3.57 -6.67
N PHE A 169 -20.17 -2.81 -7.45
CA PHE A 169 -20.33 -1.36 -7.30
C PHE A 169 -21.78 -0.91 -7.51
N PHE A 170 -22.27 0.01 -6.67
CA PHE A 170 -23.54 0.73 -6.86
C PHE A 170 -23.33 2.25 -7.07
N LYS A 171 -22.28 2.64 -7.80
CA LYS A 171 -22.06 4.00 -8.33
C LYS A 171 -22.06 5.15 -7.30
N GLN A 172 -20.89 5.39 -6.70
CA GLN A 172 -20.40 6.76 -6.52
C GLN A 172 -18.92 6.80 -6.91
N ASP A 173 -18.63 7.34 -8.09
CA ASP A 173 -17.28 7.77 -8.46
C ASP A 173 -17.39 9.23 -8.92
N GLU A 174 -16.88 10.15 -8.09
CA GLU A 174 -17.05 11.59 -8.29
C GLU A 174 -16.26 12.14 -9.49
N ALA A 175 -15.42 11.31 -10.13
CA ALA A 175 -14.76 11.64 -11.39
C ALA A 175 -15.71 11.73 -12.60
N TYR A 176 -16.92 11.14 -12.52
CA TYR A 176 -17.78 10.92 -13.70
C TYR A 176 -19.19 11.51 -13.59
N SER A 177 -19.29 12.84 -13.72
CA SER A 177 -20.60 13.49 -13.86
C SER A 177 -21.20 13.32 -15.26
N HIS A 178 -22.04 12.29 -15.48
CA HIS A 178 -23.15 12.37 -16.46
C HIS A 178 -24.23 11.29 -16.24
N ALA A 179 -25.47 11.76 -16.05
CA ALA A 179 -26.78 11.32 -16.59
C ALA A 179 -27.19 9.83 -16.77
N GLU A 180 -26.35 8.83 -16.50
CA GLU A 180 -26.79 7.43 -16.40
C GLU A 180 -27.69 7.27 -15.15
N PRO A 181 -28.71 6.38 -15.17
CA PRO A 181 -29.44 5.99 -13.96
C PRO A 181 -28.54 5.26 -12.95
N ASP A 182 -29.08 4.93 -11.78
CA ASP A 182 -28.36 4.15 -10.77
C ASP A 182 -28.26 2.69 -11.24
N ARG A 183 -27.05 2.13 -11.24
CA ARG A 183 -26.75 0.81 -11.82
C ARG A 183 -25.85 -0.01 -10.91
N LEU A 184 -26.10 -1.32 -10.90
CA LEU A 184 -25.32 -2.32 -10.19
C LEU A 184 -24.35 -2.92 -11.21
N ARG A 185 -23.07 -2.87 -10.87
CA ARG A 185 -21.97 -3.30 -11.73
C ARG A 185 -21.15 -4.36 -11.00
N ILE A 186 -21.04 -5.54 -11.60
CA ILE A 186 -20.18 -6.63 -11.15
C ILE A 186 -19.09 -6.79 -12.21
N LYS A 187 -17.90 -6.26 -11.96
CA LYS A 187 -16.82 -6.04 -12.96
C LYS A 187 -15.53 -6.77 -12.56
N ALA A 188 -14.56 -6.72 -13.47
CA ALA A 188 -13.16 -7.11 -13.27
C ALA A 188 -12.94 -8.60 -12.96
N TRP A 189 -13.85 -9.46 -13.43
CA TRP A 189 -13.76 -10.90 -13.17
C TRP A 189 -13.17 -11.69 -14.33
N ASP A 190 -12.33 -12.67 -13.98
CA ASP A 190 -11.70 -13.63 -14.89
C ASP A 190 -12.58 -14.89 -15.06
N LEU A 191 -12.67 -15.44 -16.28
CA LEU A 191 -13.32 -16.72 -16.57
C LEU A 191 -12.33 -17.87 -16.41
N VAL A 192 -12.35 -18.55 -15.26
CA VAL A 192 -11.46 -19.66 -14.93
C VAL A 192 -12.16 -21.00 -15.10
N VAL A 193 -11.57 -21.90 -15.90
CA VAL A 193 -12.12 -23.24 -16.18
C VAL A 193 -12.10 -24.12 -14.93
N THR A 194 -13.26 -24.67 -14.55
CA THR A 194 -13.39 -25.57 -13.40
C THR A 194 -13.14 -27.04 -13.80
N PRO A 195 -13.05 -27.97 -12.81
CA PRO A 195 -13.07 -29.41 -13.09
C PRO A 195 -14.28 -29.89 -13.89
N ALA A 196 -15.46 -29.28 -13.73
CA ALA A 196 -16.68 -29.68 -14.44
C ALA A 196 -16.56 -29.42 -15.95
N LEU A 197 -16.22 -28.19 -16.35
CA LEU A 197 -16.03 -27.84 -17.75
C LEU A 197 -14.84 -28.61 -18.37
N ALA A 198 -13.75 -28.79 -17.62
CA ALA A 198 -12.63 -29.60 -18.05
C ALA A 198 -13.01 -31.07 -18.32
N GLU A 199 -13.91 -31.66 -17.52
CA GLU A 199 -14.48 -32.99 -17.77
C GLU A 199 -15.39 -33.00 -19.01
N LYS A 200 -16.30 -32.02 -19.14
CA LYS A 200 -17.20 -31.89 -20.31
C LYS A 200 -16.41 -31.78 -21.63
N LEU A 201 -15.28 -31.05 -21.63
CA LEU A 201 -14.34 -30.94 -22.76
C LEU A 201 -13.35 -32.11 -22.92
N ALA A 202 -13.29 -33.02 -21.93
CA ALA A 202 -12.30 -34.10 -21.82
C ALA A 202 -10.84 -33.61 -21.82
N ARG A 203 -10.59 -32.46 -21.18
CA ARG A 203 -9.31 -31.73 -21.11
C ARG A 203 -8.98 -31.35 -19.65
N PRO A 204 -8.58 -32.32 -18.79
CA PRO A 204 -8.26 -32.06 -17.38
C PRO A 204 -7.04 -31.16 -17.19
N ASP A 205 -6.25 -30.94 -18.24
CA ASP A 205 -5.14 -29.99 -18.31
C ASP A 205 -5.59 -28.52 -18.35
N LEU A 206 -6.87 -28.24 -18.60
CA LEU A 206 -7.44 -26.88 -18.60
C LEU A 206 -7.92 -26.42 -17.22
N ILE A 207 -7.91 -27.27 -16.18
CA ILE A 207 -8.40 -26.87 -14.85
C ILE A 207 -7.54 -25.71 -14.32
N GLY A 208 -8.18 -24.59 -13.98
CA GLY A 208 -7.51 -23.36 -13.55
C GLY A 208 -7.02 -22.46 -14.70
N ALA A 209 -7.23 -22.83 -15.97
CA ALA A 209 -6.91 -21.96 -17.10
C ALA A 209 -7.90 -20.79 -17.17
N THR A 210 -7.37 -19.57 -17.28
CA THR A 210 -8.16 -18.36 -17.54
C THR A 210 -8.34 -18.19 -19.04
N LEU A 211 -9.58 -18.15 -19.52
CA LEU A 211 -9.88 -18.05 -20.97
C LEU A 211 -10.38 -16.67 -21.40
N GLY A 212 -10.73 -15.80 -20.45
CA GLY A 212 -11.35 -14.51 -20.73
C GLY A 212 -11.63 -13.71 -19.46
N TYR A 213 -12.30 -12.59 -19.62
CA TYR A 213 -12.78 -11.74 -18.53
C TYR A 213 -14.18 -11.18 -18.85
N GLY A 214 -14.89 -10.65 -17.85
CA GLY A 214 -16.26 -10.18 -18.02
C GLY A 214 -16.71 -9.06 -17.10
N LYS A 215 -17.96 -8.64 -17.32
CA LYS A 215 -18.73 -7.73 -16.48
C LYS A 215 -20.23 -8.01 -16.60
N LEU A 216 -20.96 -7.77 -15.51
CA LEU A 216 -22.42 -7.61 -15.49
C LEU A 216 -22.74 -6.15 -15.14
N ASP A 217 -23.72 -5.58 -15.85
CA ASP A 217 -24.14 -4.18 -15.73
C ASP A 217 -25.67 -4.16 -15.79
N ALA A 218 -26.32 -3.79 -14.68
CA ALA A 218 -27.76 -3.96 -14.44
C ALA A 218 -28.43 -2.67 -13.93
N SER A 219 -29.71 -2.48 -14.23
CA SER A 219 -30.58 -1.72 -13.32
C SER A 219 -30.77 -2.52 -12.02
N TYR A 220 -31.24 -1.86 -10.97
CA TYR A 220 -31.55 -2.55 -9.73
C TYR A 220 -32.77 -1.99 -9.02
N VAL A 221 -33.41 -2.84 -8.23
CA VAL A 221 -34.48 -2.47 -7.30
C VAL A 221 -33.97 -2.59 -5.87
N VAL A 222 -34.16 -1.55 -5.07
CA VAL A 222 -33.85 -1.56 -3.63
C VAL A 222 -35.04 -2.17 -2.89
N SER A 223 -34.81 -3.20 -2.09
CA SER A 223 -35.85 -3.80 -1.26
C SER A 223 -36.36 -2.81 -0.20
N THR A 224 -37.67 -2.85 0.06
CA THR A 224 -38.29 -2.05 1.13
C THR A 224 -38.20 -2.71 2.51
N GLU A 225 -37.75 -3.96 2.58
CA GLU A 225 -37.52 -4.68 3.83
C GLU A 225 -36.10 -4.43 4.32
N ALA A 226 -35.95 -4.01 5.58
CA ALA A 226 -34.64 -3.89 6.21
C ALA A 226 -34.07 -5.29 6.44
N TRP A 227 -32.82 -5.51 6.07
CA TRP A 227 -32.16 -6.78 6.35
C TRP A 227 -31.77 -6.84 7.83
N GLU A 228 -32.29 -7.83 8.55
CA GLU A 228 -31.89 -8.13 9.93
C GLU A 228 -30.93 -9.33 9.91
N HIS A 229 -29.75 -9.14 10.51
CA HIS A 229 -28.74 -10.20 10.65
C HIS A 229 -29.29 -11.45 11.39
N PRO A 230 -28.88 -12.66 11.01
CA PRO A 230 -29.13 -13.86 11.80
C PRO A 230 -28.48 -13.81 13.19
N GLU A 231 -29.17 -14.33 14.21
CA GLU A 231 -28.67 -14.37 15.58
C GLU A 231 -27.36 -15.18 15.67
N GLY A 232 -26.23 -14.51 15.94
CA GLY A 232 -24.90 -15.10 16.01
C GLY A 232 -23.96 -14.77 14.84
N GLN A 233 -24.40 -14.00 13.85
CA GLN A 233 -23.54 -13.39 12.82
C GLN A 233 -23.46 -11.88 13.02
N ASN A 234 -22.24 -11.33 12.98
CA ASN A 234 -21.99 -9.89 12.89
C ASN A 234 -21.05 -9.65 11.70
N MET A 235 -21.40 -8.66 10.88
CA MET A 235 -20.77 -8.34 9.60
C MET A 235 -19.52 -7.45 9.69
N PHE A 236 -19.18 -6.91 10.87
CA PHE A 236 -17.95 -6.15 11.10
C PHE A 236 -17.35 -6.35 12.50
N THR A 237 -17.49 -7.55 13.09
CA THR A 237 -16.70 -7.92 14.28
C THR A 237 -16.74 -9.43 14.49
N PRO A 238 -15.59 -10.13 14.54
CA PRO A 238 -15.57 -11.58 14.72
C PRO A 238 -15.71 -11.93 16.20
N ASN A 239 -16.96 -12.10 16.65
CA ASN A 239 -17.37 -12.76 17.90
C ASN A 239 -16.51 -12.51 19.16
N VAL A 240 -16.03 -11.28 19.35
CA VAL A 240 -15.79 -10.73 20.70
C VAL A 240 -17.15 -10.69 21.38
N ARG A 241 -17.34 -11.48 22.44
CA ARG A 241 -18.66 -11.62 23.10
C ARG A 241 -19.13 -10.25 23.59
N GLU A 242 -20.43 -9.99 23.68
CA GLU A 242 -20.94 -8.71 24.22
C GLU A 242 -20.33 -8.36 25.59
N SER A 243 -20.04 -9.37 26.43
CA SER A 243 -19.36 -9.22 27.73
C SER A 243 -17.89 -8.78 27.64
N GLU A 244 -17.26 -8.96 26.48
CA GLU A 244 -15.86 -8.66 26.16
C GLU A 244 -15.72 -7.34 25.37
N GLN A 245 -16.82 -6.79 24.85
CA GLN A 245 -16.86 -5.50 24.15
C GLN A 245 -16.72 -4.26 25.08
N ALA A 246 -16.75 -4.47 26.40
CA ALA A 246 -16.45 -3.41 27.35
C ALA A 246 -15.02 -2.87 27.11
N GLY A 247 -14.88 -1.56 26.89
CA GLY A 247 -13.60 -0.91 26.59
C GLY A 247 -13.26 -0.77 25.10
N PHE A 248 -14.18 -1.08 24.18
CA PHE A 248 -14.09 -0.59 22.79
C PHE A 248 -14.70 0.82 22.61
N GLU A 249 -15.34 1.36 23.66
CA GLU A 249 -15.80 2.76 23.70
C GLU A 249 -14.64 3.70 24.03
N GLY A 250 -14.25 4.54 23.08
CA GLY A 250 -13.17 5.53 23.20
C GLY A 250 -12.81 6.11 21.84
N THR A 251 -11.61 6.65 21.66
CA THR A 251 -11.23 7.36 20.41
C THR A 251 -9.81 7.14 19.92
N LEU A 252 -8.90 6.63 20.75
CA LEU A 252 -7.49 6.46 20.44
C LEU A 252 -7.08 4.99 20.61
N LEU A 253 -6.94 4.28 19.50
CA LEU A 253 -6.22 3.01 19.44
C LEU A 253 -4.72 3.31 19.25
N ASP A 254 -3.87 2.74 20.13
CA ASP A 254 -2.42 2.95 20.15
C ASP A 254 -1.75 1.69 20.75
N VAL A 255 -1.12 0.88 19.90
CA VAL A 255 -0.46 -0.39 20.25
C VAL A 255 1.02 -0.35 19.91
N LYS A 256 1.78 0.24 20.83
CA LYS A 256 3.23 0.35 20.70
C LYS A 256 3.99 -0.97 20.84
N LEU A 257 5.17 -1.02 20.24
CA LEU A 257 6.21 -1.99 20.59
C LEU A 257 6.80 -1.61 21.97
N GLY A 258 6.34 -2.27 23.03
CA GLY A 258 6.73 -1.97 24.40
C GLY A 258 8.07 -2.59 24.83
N ILE A 259 8.36 -3.82 24.39
CA ILE A 259 9.62 -4.52 24.71
C ILE A 259 10.10 -5.27 23.48
N LEU A 260 11.40 -5.13 23.19
CA LEU A 260 12.10 -5.88 22.16
C LEU A 260 13.23 -6.71 22.80
N SER A 261 13.05 -8.01 22.87
CA SER A 261 14.02 -8.95 23.45
C SER A 261 15.15 -9.27 22.48
N SER A 262 16.20 -10.00 22.89
CA SER A 262 17.30 -10.36 22.00
C SER A 262 16.85 -11.16 20.78
N ILE A 263 17.44 -10.85 19.63
CA ILE A 263 17.41 -11.70 18.43
C ILE A 263 18.06 -13.06 18.72
N THR A 264 17.55 -14.11 18.08
CA THR A 264 17.93 -15.51 18.31
C THR A 264 17.96 -16.29 16.99
N GLN A 265 18.92 -17.20 16.83
CA GLN A 265 18.93 -18.15 15.71
C GLN A 265 18.05 -19.36 16.03
N LEU A 266 17.07 -19.64 15.17
CA LEU A 266 16.16 -20.80 15.24
C LEU A 266 16.43 -21.88 14.19
N GLY A 267 17.27 -21.58 13.20
CA GLY A 267 17.70 -22.53 12.17
C GLY A 267 18.93 -22.03 11.41
N HIS A 268 19.56 -22.92 10.65
CA HIS A 268 20.68 -22.62 9.76
C HIS A 268 20.73 -23.67 8.64
N VAL A 269 21.25 -23.27 7.48
CA VAL A 269 21.51 -24.12 6.32
C VAL A 269 22.83 -23.73 5.66
N GLY A 270 23.43 -24.67 4.93
CA GLY A 270 24.72 -24.46 4.26
C GLY A 270 25.92 -24.56 5.21
N SER A 271 27.09 -24.16 4.73
CA SER A 271 28.35 -24.20 5.47
C SER A 271 28.88 -22.79 5.65
N PHE A 272 29.13 -22.39 6.91
CA PHE A 272 29.80 -21.13 7.24
C PHE A 272 31.13 -20.98 6.46
N PRO A 273 31.45 -19.81 5.89
CA PRO A 273 30.74 -18.52 5.98
C PRO A 273 29.72 -18.27 4.85
N ASN A 274 29.36 -19.30 4.08
CA ASN A 274 28.44 -19.20 2.93
C ASN A 274 27.06 -19.80 3.24
N GLY A 275 26.75 -20.04 4.52
CA GLY A 275 25.45 -20.50 4.98
C GLY A 275 24.48 -19.35 5.21
N ARG A 276 23.28 -19.69 5.67
CA ARG A 276 22.22 -18.73 6.00
C ARG A 276 21.58 -19.10 7.33
N ALA A 277 21.30 -18.11 8.14
CA ALA A 277 20.71 -18.24 9.46
C ALA A 277 19.24 -17.80 9.43
N GLY A 278 18.35 -18.62 10.00
CA GLY A 278 16.94 -18.27 10.22
C GLY A 278 16.78 -17.72 11.62
N LEU A 279 16.57 -16.41 11.72
CA LEU A 279 16.54 -15.65 12.96
C LEU A 279 15.11 -15.27 13.36
N SER A 280 14.92 -14.93 14.63
CA SER A 280 13.68 -14.38 15.19
C SER A 280 13.96 -13.69 16.53
N MET A 281 13.09 -12.78 16.94
CA MET A 281 13.15 -12.03 18.20
C MET A 281 11.81 -12.12 18.95
N ALA A 282 11.84 -12.01 20.27
CA ALA A 282 10.61 -11.92 21.06
C ALA A 282 10.18 -10.45 21.19
N THR A 283 8.90 -10.19 20.93
CA THR A 283 8.29 -8.87 20.88
C THR A 283 7.17 -8.77 21.91
N THR A 284 7.00 -7.60 22.51
CA THR A 284 5.88 -7.28 23.40
C THR A 284 5.13 -6.08 22.85
N SER A 285 3.88 -6.27 22.45
CA SER A 285 2.94 -5.19 22.17
C SER A 285 2.33 -4.68 23.47
N CYS A 286 2.00 -3.40 23.51
CA CYS A 286 1.37 -2.76 24.66
C CYS A 286 0.31 -1.77 24.19
N ASN A 287 -0.95 -2.03 24.54
CA ASN A 287 -2.01 -1.07 24.30
C ASN A 287 -1.90 0.07 25.32
N VAL A 288 -1.53 1.26 24.83
CA VAL A 288 -1.40 2.49 25.62
C VAL A 288 -2.45 3.55 25.24
N GLY A 289 -3.38 3.19 24.36
CA GLY A 289 -4.54 3.99 23.98
C GLY A 289 -5.66 3.97 25.03
N ASP A 290 -6.85 4.41 24.62
CA ASP A 290 -8.07 4.42 25.45
C ASP A 290 -9.14 3.39 25.03
N VAL A 291 -8.92 2.65 23.93
CA VAL A 291 -9.75 1.52 23.48
C VAL A 291 -8.99 0.20 23.36
N ASN A 292 -9.69 -0.92 23.49
CA ASN A 292 -9.16 -2.26 23.21
C ASN A 292 -8.80 -2.43 21.72
N ALA A 293 -7.73 -3.18 21.43
CA ALA A 293 -7.40 -3.62 20.07
C ALA A 293 -7.99 -5.03 19.81
N VAL A 294 -8.64 -5.27 18.67
CA VAL A 294 -9.01 -6.64 18.27
C VAL A 294 -7.74 -7.46 18.01
N TRP A 295 -7.73 -8.74 18.40
CA TRP A 295 -6.50 -9.55 18.43
C TRP A 295 -6.79 -11.04 18.21
N LEU A 296 -7.31 -11.38 17.03
CA LEU A 296 -7.82 -12.71 16.73
C LEU A 296 -6.75 -13.62 16.09
N ALA A 297 -7.17 -14.82 15.67
CA ALA A 297 -6.34 -15.80 14.99
C ALA A 297 -6.39 -15.62 13.48
N ALA A 298 -5.23 -15.54 12.84
CA ALA A 298 -5.15 -15.47 11.37
C ALA A 298 -5.92 -16.59 10.66
N MET A 299 -6.39 -16.25 9.45
CA MET A 299 -7.64 -16.69 8.80
C MET A 299 -8.90 -15.98 9.32
N ASN A 300 -8.77 -15.19 10.38
CA ASN A 300 -9.56 -13.97 10.54
C ASN A 300 -8.66 -12.78 10.21
N GLU A 301 -9.22 -11.66 9.74
CA GLU A 301 -8.46 -10.49 9.28
C GLU A 301 -8.14 -9.48 10.41
N ASP A 302 -8.94 -9.47 11.48
CA ASP A 302 -8.76 -8.58 12.64
C ASP A 302 -7.72 -9.14 13.64
N HIS A 303 -6.49 -9.27 13.16
CA HIS A 303 -5.32 -9.66 13.96
C HIS A 303 -4.10 -8.79 13.60
N PRO A 304 -3.12 -8.66 14.49
CA PRO A 304 -1.94 -7.84 14.22
C PRO A 304 -0.89 -8.57 13.37
N GLY A 305 -0.18 -7.82 12.54
CA GLY A 305 1.04 -8.26 11.86
C GLY A 305 2.29 -7.87 12.65
N ILE A 306 3.37 -8.64 12.52
CA ILE A 306 4.69 -8.29 13.08
C ILE A 306 5.78 -8.50 12.02
N ALA A 307 6.37 -7.41 11.53
CA ALA A 307 7.57 -7.44 10.71
C ALA A 307 8.82 -7.49 11.61
N MET A 308 9.85 -8.26 11.23
CA MET A 308 11.14 -8.30 11.92
C MET A 308 12.30 -8.10 10.94
N GLN A 309 13.32 -7.37 11.35
CA GLN A 309 14.42 -6.93 10.48
C GLN A 309 15.78 -6.91 11.21
N LEU A 310 16.86 -7.04 10.43
CA LEU A 310 18.24 -6.87 10.86
C LEU A 310 18.98 -5.95 9.89
N HIS A 311 19.66 -4.95 10.43
CA HIS A 311 20.40 -3.94 9.68
C HIS A 311 21.87 -3.90 10.11
N ARG A 312 22.72 -3.51 9.17
CA ARG A 312 24.16 -3.31 9.32
C ARG A 312 24.50 -1.86 8.94
N ASP A 313 25.05 -1.12 9.90
CA ASP A 313 25.81 0.10 9.62
C ASP A 313 27.29 -0.29 9.47
N LEU A 314 27.83 -0.16 8.25
CA LEU A 314 29.23 -0.46 7.95
C LEU A 314 29.76 0.48 6.87
N ASN A 315 30.96 1.04 7.07
CA ASN A 315 31.63 1.93 6.12
C ASN A 315 30.79 3.13 5.65
N GLY A 316 29.85 3.60 6.48
CA GLY A 316 28.96 4.70 6.14
C GLY A 316 27.80 4.31 5.22
N ARG A 317 27.34 3.05 5.27
CA ARG A 317 26.12 2.53 4.63
C ARG A 317 25.24 1.85 5.67
N PHE A 318 23.93 2.03 5.57
CA PHE A 318 22.93 1.36 6.41
C PHE A 318 22.13 0.37 5.57
N GLU A 319 22.53 -0.90 5.63
CA GLU A 319 22.04 -1.98 4.78
C GLU A 319 21.09 -2.89 5.57
N GLN A 320 19.96 -3.31 4.98
CA GLN A 320 19.13 -4.36 5.57
C GLN A 320 19.71 -5.72 5.20
N VAL A 321 20.37 -6.37 6.17
CA VAL A 321 21.06 -7.66 5.98
C VAL A 321 20.22 -8.87 6.43
N GLY A 322 18.95 -8.63 6.74
CA GLY A 322 17.97 -9.70 6.91
C GLY A 322 16.56 -9.21 7.14
N THR A 323 15.60 -9.93 6.58
CA THR A 323 14.17 -9.62 6.59
C THR A 323 13.36 -10.89 6.88
N SER A 324 12.31 -10.78 7.71
CA SER A 324 11.34 -11.87 7.90
C SER A 324 10.13 -11.71 6.99
N TRP A 325 9.38 -12.80 6.79
CA TRP A 325 7.96 -12.69 6.47
C TRP A 325 7.20 -12.07 7.65
N ILE A 326 5.97 -11.60 7.44
CA ILE A 326 5.14 -11.04 8.51
C ILE A 326 4.66 -12.17 9.41
N LYS A 327 4.82 -12.01 10.71
CA LYS A 327 4.24 -12.91 11.71
C LYS A 327 2.82 -12.43 12.02
N HIS A 328 1.85 -13.28 11.75
CA HIS A 328 0.45 -13.03 12.04
C HIS A 328 0.13 -13.38 13.50
N GLY A 329 -0.53 -12.48 14.23
CA GLY A 329 -1.04 -12.69 15.58
C GLY A 329 -2.04 -13.84 15.70
N PHE A 330 -2.25 -14.34 16.92
CA PHE A 330 -3.30 -15.31 17.20
C PHE A 330 -3.92 -15.29 18.61
N PHE A 331 -3.32 -14.61 19.58
CA PHE A 331 -3.81 -14.58 20.96
C PHE A 331 -3.20 -13.39 21.73
N ALA A 332 -4.01 -12.60 22.43
CA ALA A 332 -3.52 -11.54 23.30
C ALA A 332 -3.31 -12.03 24.74
N LEU A 333 -2.07 -12.05 25.23
CA LEU A 333 -1.84 -12.16 26.67
C LEU A 333 -2.29 -10.87 27.37
N SER A 334 -2.79 -11.02 28.60
CA SER A 334 -3.22 -9.91 29.46
C SER A 334 -2.17 -9.58 30.53
N ASN A 335 -0.91 -9.43 30.13
CA ASN A 335 0.17 -9.12 31.07
C ASN A 335 0.21 -7.62 31.39
N SER A 336 0.96 -7.25 32.43
CA SER A 336 1.19 -5.86 32.86
C SER A 336 2.67 -5.46 32.71
N GLN A 337 3.24 -5.65 31.51
CA GLN A 337 4.68 -5.43 31.29
C GLN A 337 5.03 -3.97 30.96
N CYS A 338 4.12 -3.22 30.34
CA CYS A 338 4.28 -1.77 30.11
C CYS A 338 3.58 -0.92 31.17
N THR A 339 2.31 -1.21 31.42
CA THR A 339 1.47 -0.54 32.41
C THR A 339 0.61 -1.59 33.14
N PRO A 340 -0.09 -1.25 34.23
CA PRO A 340 -1.09 -2.13 34.82
C PRO A 340 -2.20 -2.43 33.80
N CYS A 341 -2.41 -3.70 33.48
CA CYS A 341 -3.49 -4.16 32.61
C CYS A 341 -4.85 -3.83 33.24
N GLN A 342 -5.66 -3.04 32.53
CA GLN A 342 -6.94 -2.52 33.05
C GLN A 342 -8.11 -3.41 32.62
N ASN A 343 -8.04 -3.95 31.40
CA ASN A 343 -9.09 -4.76 30.80
C ASN A 343 -8.55 -6.09 30.25
N PRO A 344 -8.38 -7.13 31.09
CA PRO A 344 -7.86 -8.41 30.66
C PRO A 344 -8.85 -9.17 29.77
N SER A 345 -8.35 -9.76 28.68
CA SER A 345 -9.12 -10.57 27.73
C SER A 345 -8.92 -12.08 27.93
N GLY A 346 -9.80 -12.86 27.30
CA GLY A 346 -9.60 -14.30 27.11
C GLY A 346 -8.67 -14.67 25.94
N GLY A 347 -8.03 -13.68 25.30
CA GLY A 347 -7.15 -13.86 24.14
C GLY A 347 -7.61 -13.16 22.85
N THR A 348 -8.87 -12.72 22.77
CA THR A 348 -9.52 -12.18 21.56
C THR A 348 -9.28 -10.69 21.29
N PHE A 349 -8.73 -9.96 22.28
CA PHE A 349 -8.42 -8.54 22.18
C PHE A 349 -7.24 -8.17 23.09
N LEU A 350 -6.42 -7.19 22.72
CA LEU A 350 -5.42 -6.59 23.60
C LEU A 350 -6.05 -5.37 24.30
N GLY A 351 -6.49 -5.57 25.54
CA GLY A 351 -7.22 -4.53 26.27
C GLY A 351 -6.35 -3.39 26.80
N VAL A 352 -7.01 -2.28 27.17
CA VAL A 352 -6.36 -1.03 27.61
C VAL A 352 -5.35 -1.28 28.75
N GLY A 353 -4.13 -0.78 28.57
CA GLY A 353 -3.00 -0.92 29.50
C GLY A 353 -2.38 -2.32 29.56
N CYS A 354 -2.94 -3.30 28.86
CA CYS A 354 -2.43 -4.67 28.83
C CYS A 354 -1.31 -4.83 27.79
N SER A 355 -0.52 -5.88 27.95
CA SER A 355 0.60 -6.20 27.06
C SER A 355 0.63 -7.66 26.67
N ASP A 356 0.80 -7.94 25.38
CA ASP A 356 0.98 -9.29 24.84
C ASP A 356 2.44 -9.54 24.48
N THR A 357 2.95 -10.77 24.66
CA THR A 357 4.35 -11.13 24.34
C THR A 357 4.41 -12.41 23.53
N TYR A 358 4.87 -12.29 22.28
CA TYR A 358 5.26 -13.45 21.49
C TYR A 358 6.74 -13.79 21.73
N GLY A 359 7.00 -15.03 22.10
CA GLY A 359 8.36 -15.57 22.19
C GLY A 359 9.01 -15.69 20.79
N SER A 360 10.34 -15.69 20.72
CA SER A 360 11.02 -15.77 19.42
C SER A 360 10.68 -17.06 18.66
N SER A 361 10.47 -18.18 19.37
CA SER A 361 9.95 -19.42 18.77
C SER A 361 8.56 -19.27 18.13
N ASN A 362 7.66 -18.45 18.71
CA ASN A 362 6.34 -18.18 18.13
C ASN A 362 6.43 -17.23 16.94
N ASN A 363 7.27 -16.19 17.04
CA ASN A 363 7.52 -15.25 15.95
C ASN A 363 8.24 -15.89 14.75
N GLY A 364 9.04 -16.93 15.01
CA GLY A 364 9.73 -17.71 13.98
C GLY A 364 9.04 -19.02 13.60
N ASP A 365 7.75 -19.16 13.86
CA ASP A 365 6.96 -20.33 13.49
C ASP A 365 6.40 -20.17 12.07
N ARG A 366 6.76 -21.09 11.16
CA ARG A 366 6.35 -21.05 9.75
C ARG A 366 4.86 -21.34 9.56
N PHE A 367 4.14 -21.80 10.59
CA PHE A 367 2.68 -21.84 10.55
C PHE A 367 2.09 -20.42 10.46
N TRP A 368 2.69 -19.42 11.12
CA TRP A 368 2.15 -18.06 11.25
C TRP A 368 2.91 -16.99 10.47
N LEU A 369 3.81 -17.39 9.56
CA LEU A 369 4.60 -16.47 8.75
C LEU A 369 4.02 -16.39 7.34
N GLY A 370 3.54 -15.20 6.97
CA GLY A 370 2.91 -14.87 5.69
C GLY A 370 3.70 -13.76 4.95
N PRO A 371 3.67 -13.70 3.62
CA PRO A 371 4.39 -12.70 2.84
C PRO A 371 4.09 -11.24 3.22
N ARG A 372 5.04 -10.34 2.93
CA ARG A 372 4.91 -8.89 3.22
C ARG A 372 3.96 -8.17 2.30
N ASP A 373 3.80 -8.69 1.09
CA ASP A 373 3.03 -8.11 0.01
C ASP A 373 1.52 -8.36 0.09
N GLU A 374 1.07 -9.06 1.14
CA GLU A 374 -0.35 -9.35 1.44
C GLU A 374 -0.94 -8.37 2.48
N TRP A 375 -0.12 -7.49 3.06
CA TRP A 375 -0.54 -6.49 4.06
C TRP A 375 -0.66 -5.10 3.46
N ASP A 376 -1.71 -4.34 3.83
CA ASP A 376 -1.65 -2.87 3.80
C ASP A 376 -1.08 -2.39 5.14
N PRO A 377 0.15 -1.84 5.15
CA PRO A 377 0.80 -1.40 6.38
C PRO A 377 0.44 0.01 6.83
N ASN A 378 -0.28 0.79 6.02
CA ASN A 378 -0.79 2.10 6.40
C ASN A 378 -2.12 1.96 7.15
N GLU A 379 -3.00 1.07 6.70
CA GLU A 379 -4.25 0.74 7.37
C GLU A 379 -4.08 -0.31 8.48
N GLY A 380 -3.05 -1.15 8.37
CA GLY A 380 -2.77 -2.24 9.30
C GLY A 380 -3.64 -3.48 9.04
N THR A 381 -4.05 -3.69 7.79
CA THR A 381 -5.01 -4.70 7.35
C THR A 381 -4.34 -5.79 6.49
N TRP A 382 -4.97 -6.96 6.42
CA TRP A 382 -4.57 -8.11 5.61
C TRP A 382 -5.83 -8.89 5.23
N THR A 383 -5.90 -9.32 3.97
CA THR A 383 -7.03 -10.13 3.47
C THR A 383 -6.71 -11.62 3.55
N CYS A 384 -7.63 -12.43 4.06
CA CYS A 384 -7.42 -13.87 4.13
C CYS A 384 -7.55 -14.56 2.77
N GLU A 385 -8.44 -14.05 1.92
CA GLU A 385 -8.77 -14.61 0.62
C GLU A 385 -7.57 -14.50 -0.34
N GLY A 386 -7.15 -15.63 -0.90
CA GLY A 386 -6.02 -15.70 -1.85
C GLY A 386 -4.65 -15.40 -1.22
N SER A 387 -4.58 -15.28 0.10
CA SER A 387 -3.34 -15.15 0.85
C SER A 387 -2.45 -16.40 0.75
N TYR A 388 -1.19 -16.31 1.16
CA TYR A 388 -0.31 -17.49 1.24
C TYR A 388 -0.86 -18.63 2.11
N PHE A 389 -1.73 -18.33 3.09
CA PHE A 389 -2.31 -19.34 3.96
C PHE A 389 -3.52 -20.04 3.36
N ASP A 390 -4.23 -19.33 2.49
CA ASP A 390 -5.35 -19.79 1.68
C ASP A 390 -4.83 -20.49 0.40
N GLY A 391 -5.59 -21.38 -0.21
CA GLY A 391 -5.04 -22.35 -1.15
C GLY A 391 -5.88 -22.59 -2.39
N THR A 392 -6.29 -23.84 -2.60
CA THR A 392 -7.27 -24.19 -3.62
C THR A 392 -8.21 -25.25 -3.03
N PRO A 393 -9.51 -24.97 -2.88
CA PRO A 393 -10.18 -23.71 -3.20
C PRO A 393 -9.60 -22.51 -2.44
N VAL A 394 -9.85 -21.32 -2.99
CA VAL A 394 -9.59 -20.04 -2.31
C VAL A 394 -10.87 -19.77 -1.51
N ASP A 395 -10.76 -19.71 -0.19
CA ASP A 395 -11.94 -19.75 0.69
C ASP A 395 -11.72 -19.13 2.08
N CYS A 396 -10.64 -18.36 2.28
CA CYS A 396 -10.21 -17.88 3.59
C CYS A 396 -9.91 -18.99 4.63
N ILE A 397 -9.80 -20.26 4.22
CA ILE A 397 -9.46 -21.38 5.12
C ILE A 397 -8.02 -21.82 4.91
N ARG A 398 -7.36 -22.13 6.03
CA ARG A 398 -5.94 -22.44 6.06
C ARG A 398 -5.62 -23.75 5.33
N SER A 399 -5.23 -23.63 4.07
CA SER A 399 -4.71 -24.71 3.24
C SER A 399 -3.26 -25.09 3.58
N THR A 400 -2.44 -24.17 4.11
CA THR A 400 -1.06 -24.47 4.54
C THR A 400 -0.82 -24.33 6.04
N ASN A 401 -0.19 -25.37 6.61
CA ASN A 401 0.29 -25.43 7.99
C ASN A 401 1.80 -25.14 8.11
N GLY A 402 2.42 -24.60 7.06
CA GLY A 402 3.86 -24.33 7.03
C GLY A 402 4.76 -25.57 6.97
N SER A 403 4.21 -26.77 6.73
CA SER A 403 4.99 -27.98 6.43
C SER A 403 5.78 -27.84 5.12
N GLY A 404 6.77 -28.71 4.89
CA GLY A 404 7.69 -28.62 3.76
C GLY A 404 8.77 -27.53 3.88
N ASN A 405 8.52 -26.44 4.62
CA ASN A 405 9.49 -25.38 4.86
C ASN A 405 10.76 -25.89 5.56
N GLY A 406 11.93 -25.49 5.05
CA GLY A 406 13.24 -25.73 5.67
C GLY A 406 13.43 -24.96 6.99
N SER A 407 14.62 -25.10 7.58
CA SER A 407 14.95 -24.51 8.90
C SER A 407 15.07 -22.98 8.89
N VAL A 408 15.20 -22.36 7.73
CA VAL A 408 15.38 -20.90 7.57
C VAL A 408 14.22 -20.19 6.86
N ASN A 409 13.43 -20.90 6.04
CA ASN A 409 12.35 -20.30 5.24
C ASN A 409 11.41 -19.42 6.07
N HIS A 410 11.10 -18.24 5.53
CA HIS A 410 10.13 -17.24 6.01
C HIS A 410 10.48 -16.58 7.35
N ARG A 411 11.48 -17.10 8.08
CA ARG A 411 12.07 -16.44 9.25
C ARG A 411 12.85 -15.20 8.80
N LEU A 412 13.38 -14.43 9.76
CA LEU A 412 14.33 -13.38 9.44
C LEU A 412 15.61 -14.05 8.90
N GLU A 413 15.73 -14.13 7.58
CA GLU A 413 16.86 -14.80 6.94
C GLU A 413 18.03 -13.83 6.80
N ALA A 414 19.23 -14.26 7.17
CA ALA A 414 20.47 -13.48 7.05
C ALA A 414 21.62 -14.40 6.59
N PHE A 415 22.47 -13.91 5.70
CA PHE A 415 23.64 -14.67 5.23
C PHE A 415 24.77 -14.66 6.26
N ASP A 416 25.48 -15.77 6.40
CA ASP A 416 26.62 -15.88 7.33
C ASP A 416 27.73 -14.84 7.04
N ALA A 417 27.88 -14.43 5.78
CA ALA A 417 28.86 -13.45 5.33
C ALA A 417 28.57 -12.02 5.81
N ASP A 418 27.30 -11.71 6.10
CA ASP A 418 26.86 -10.37 6.52
C ASP A 418 26.83 -10.18 8.04
N LEU A 419 27.21 -11.21 8.80
CA LEU A 419 27.17 -11.22 10.26
C LEU A 419 28.58 -11.10 10.86
N ASN A 420 28.73 -10.26 11.88
CA ASN A 420 30.00 -10.00 12.58
C ASN A 420 31.12 -9.45 11.66
N ASN A 421 30.78 -8.58 10.69
CA ASN A 421 31.77 -7.89 9.89
C ASN A 421 32.59 -6.91 10.78
N PRO A 422 33.93 -6.86 10.66
CA PRO A 422 34.76 -5.94 11.45
C PRO A 422 34.39 -4.47 11.22
N GLY A 423 34.13 -3.74 12.30
CA GLY A 423 33.76 -2.31 12.25
C GLY A 423 32.26 -2.04 12.09
N ALA A 424 31.43 -3.06 11.87
CA ALA A 424 29.99 -2.89 11.71
C ALA A 424 29.26 -2.69 13.05
N THR A 425 28.21 -1.87 13.03
CA THR A 425 27.20 -1.78 14.10
C THR A 425 25.90 -2.42 13.60
N TYR A 426 25.35 -3.37 14.37
CA TYR A 426 24.12 -4.06 13.99
C TYR A 426 22.92 -3.54 14.80
N TYR A 427 21.81 -3.35 14.10
CA TYR A 427 20.52 -2.96 14.66
C TYR A 427 19.50 -4.02 14.29
N TYR A 428 18.64 -4.39 15.22
CA TYR A 428 17.52 -5.28 14.95
C TYR A 428 16.23 -4.60 15.40
N GLU A 429 15.16 -4.84 14.65
CA GLU A 429 13.93 -4.05 14.68
C GLU A 429 12.71 -4.98 14.57
N ALA A 430 11.63 -4.56 15.22
CA ALA A 430 10.29 -5.09 14.97
C ALA A 430 9.31 -3.94 14.72
N PHE A 431 8.26 -4.22 13.94
CA PHE A 431 7.16 -3.30 13.64
C PHE A 431 5.82 -4.03 13.72
N TYR A 432 4.91 -3.52 14.55
CA TYR A 432 3.53 -4.00 14.65
C TYR A 432 2.61 -3.28 13.65
N MET A 433 1.92 -4.04 12.81
CA MET A 433 0.75 -3.56 12.07
C MET A 433 -0.48 -3.93 12.89
N VAL A 434 -1.34 -2.95 13.17
CA VAL A 434 -2.59 -3.14 13.90
C VAL A 434 -3.65 -2.29 13.20
N ASN A 435 -4.75 -2.92 12.78
CA ASN A 435 -5.86 -2.24 12.12
C ASN A 435 -6.31 -1.02 12.96
N SER A 436 -6.45 0.14 12.32
CA SER A 436 -6.96 1.39 12.91
C SER A 436 -6.07 2.04 14.00
N ASP A 437 -4.80 1.64 14.12
CA ASP A 437 -3.85 2.28 15.04
C ASP A 437 -3.48 3.70 14.59
N GLN A 438 -3.51 4.66 15.52
CA GLN A 438 -3.31 6.08 15.23
C GLN A 438 -1.89 6.59 15.52
N LYS A 439 -0.96 5.69 15.93
CA LYS A 439 0.37 6.04 16.47
C LYS A 439 1.53 5.18 15.98
N LEU A 440 1.48 4.75 14.71
CA LEU A 440 2.49 3.97 13.98
C LEU A 440 3.98 4.24 14.31
N ASP A 441 4.39 5.47 14.62
CA ASP A 441 5.75 5.83 15.09
C ASP A 441 6.23 5.00 16.30
N ASN A 442 5.33 4.60 17.20
CA ASN A 442 5.66 3.82 18.40
C ASN A 442 5.44 2.30 18.23
N ASN A 443 4.76 1.88 17.15
CA ASN A 443 4.56 0.48 16.77
C ASN A 443 5.86 -0.17 16.27
N ILE A 444 6.82 0.67 15.83
CA ILE A 444 8.15 0.28 15.37
C ILE A 444 9.22 0.71 16.38
N GLY A 445 10.27 -0.10 16.51
CA GLY A 445 11.41 0.27 17.33
C GLY A 445 12.57 -0.71 17.25
N SER A 446 13.76 -0.21 17.61
CA SER A 446 15.03 -0.90 17.33
C SER A 446 16.01 -0.92 18.50
N ARG A 447 16.85 -1.96 18.53
CA ARG A 447 17.94 -2.15 19.49
C ARG A 447 19.22 -2.60 18.79
N ARG A 448 20.38 -2.34 19.38
CA ARG A 448 21.67 -2.85 18.89
C ARG A 448 21.92 -4.27 19.35
N CYS A 449 22.59 -5.07 18.52
CA CYS A 449 23.08 -6.40 18.89
C CYS A 449 24.56 -6.59 18.54
N THR A 450 25.15 -7.63 19.12
CA THR A 450 26.43 -8.21 18.73
C THR A 450 26.26 -9.72 18.54
N MET A 451 27.14 -10.34 17.77
CA MET A 451 27.01 -11.74 17.37
C MET A 451 28.36 -12.41 17.20
N SER A 452 28.40 -13.72 17.39
CA SER A 452 29.60 -14.54 17.20
C SER A 452 29.24 -15.94 16.75
N TRP A 453 30.01 -16.48 15.80
CA TRP A 453 29.92 -17.87 15.37
C TRP A 453 30.68 -18.77 16.36
N ASN A 454 30.02 -19.79 16.92
CA ASN A 454 30.65 -20.72 17.87
C ASN A 454 31.12 -22.05 17.26
N GLY A 455 31.15 -22.15 15.92
CA GLY A 455 31.44 -23.39 15.19
C GLY A 455 30.19 -24.18 14.75
N ASN A 456 29.01 -23.89 15.30
CA ASN A 456 27.76 -24.57 14.96
C ASN A 456 26.56 -23.62 14.79
N LYS A 457 26.55 -22.46 15.47
CA LYS A 457 25.52 -21.44 15.33
C LYS A 457 26.04 -20.05 15.68
N TRP A 458 25.32 -19.04 15.23
CA TRP A 458 25.41 -17.68 15.73
C TRP A 458 24.83 -17.61 17.14
N ASN A 459 25.59 -17.00 18.06
CA ASN A 459 25.09 -16.54 19.34
C ASN A 459 25.03 -15.02 19.30
N PHE A 460 23.82 -14.50 19.44
CA PHE A 460 23.54 -13.08 19.53
C PHE A 460 23.49 -12.63 20.99
N SER A 461 23.90 -11.39 21.23
CA SER A 461 23.81 -10.71 22.50
C SER A 461 23.28 -9.30 22.27
N THR A 462 22.37 -8.86 23.12
CA THR A 462 21.88 -7.48 23.14
C THR A 462 22.61 -6.78 24.28
N PRO A 463 23.56 -5.85 24.01
CA PRO A 463 24.27 -5.13 25.06
C PRO A 463 23.29 -4.46 26.02
N SER A 464 23.60 -4.46 27.32
CA SER A 464 22.75 -3.86 28.35
C SER A 464 23.00 -2.36 28.57
N ALA A 465 24.21 -1.88 28.25
CA ALA A 465 24.59 -0.47 28.39
C ALA A 465 24.14 0.35 27.16
N SER A 466 23.50 1.50 27.41
CA SER A 466 23.08 2.48 26.40
C SER A 466 22.33 1.89 25.19
N ASN A 467 21.48 0.91 25.47
CA ASN A 467 20.79 0.10 24.46
C ASN A 467 19.39 -0.32 24.95
N SER A 468 18.64 0.67 25.46
CA SER A 468 17.19 0.58 25.59
C SER A 468 16.56 0.36 24.21
N LEU A 469 15.29 -0.06 24.20
CA LEU A 469 14.46 0.13 23.01
C LEU A 469 14.40 1.63 22.69
N ILE A 470 14.48 1.96 21.41
CA ILE A 470 14.21 3.29 20.87
C ILE A 470 13.02 3.12 19.92
N GLU A 471 11.96 3.88 20.17
CA GLU A 471 10.78 4.00 19.31
C GLU A 471 11.20 4.69 17.98
N GLY A 472 10.55 4.32 16.88
CA GLY A 472 10.89 4.79 15.53
C GLY A 472 11.82 3.86 14.72
N PRO A 473 11.81 3.95 13.38
CA PRO A 473 12.62 3.11 12.49
C PRO A 473 14.14 3.24 12.68
N ALA A 474 14.85 2.12 12.54
CA ALA A 474 16.30 2.03 12.76
C ALA A 474 17.12 2.88 11.79
N ILE A 475 16.61 3.12 10.58
CA ILE A 475 17.20 4.00 9.58
C ILE A 475 17.38 5.44 10.09
N GLU A 476 16.49 5.91 10.97
CA GLU A 476 16.54 7.27 11.54
C GLU A 476 17.65 7.43 12.59
N ARG A 477 18.41 6.37 12.87
CA ARG A 477 19.54 6.34 13.79
C ARG A 477 20.90 6.35 13.09
N TRP A 478 20.91 6.38 11.75
CA TRP A 478 22.10 6.26 10.93
C TRP A 478 22.78 7.60 10.63
N ALA A 479 22.00 8.62 10.28
CA ALA A 479 22.49 9.93 9.88
C ALA A 479 21.99 11.05 10.82
N ASP A 480 22.52 12.25 10.65
CA ASP A 480 22.00 13.44 11.35
C ASP A 480 20.60 13.81 10.83
N ALA A 481 19.81 14.51 11.65
CA ALA A 481 18.39 14.75 11.39
C ALA A 481 18.09 15.59 10.14
N ASP A 482 19.05 16.39 9.66
CA ASP A 482 18.98 17.15 8.40
C ASP A 482 19.30 16.28 7.17
N MET A 483 19.73 15.03 7.37
CA MET A 483 20.00 14.05 6.32
C MET A 483 18.94 12.94 6.25
N ILE A 484 17.86 13.05 7.02
CA ILE A 484 16.73 12.10 7.06
C ILE A 484 15.46 12.86 6.70
N SER A 485 14.76 12.40 5.68
CA SER A 485 13.47 12.95 5.27
C SER A 485 12.38 11.88 5.25
N ARG A 486 11.17 12.29 5.60
CA ARG A 486 9.94 11.50 5.47
C ARG A 486 9.04 12.17 4.44
N ALA A 487 8.42 11.40 3.55
CA ALA A 487 7.39 11.89 2.65
C ALA A 487 6.20 10.92 2.67
N ALA A 488 4.99 11.47 2.82
CA ALA A 488 3.75 10.69 2.86
C ALA A 488 2.95 10.90 1.58
N PHE A 489 2.42 9.81 1.02
CA PHE A 489 1.40 9.93 -0.01
C PHE A 489 0.06 10.29 0.62
N LYS A 490 -0.74 11.10 -0.09
CA LYS A 490 -2.08 11.44 0.39
C LYS A 490 -3.01 10.22 0.27
N GLY A 491 -3.41 9.65 1.40
CA GLY A 491 -4.32 8.49 1.45
C GLY A 491 -3.61 7.14 1.28
N ASP A 492 -2.32 7.09 1.58
CA ASP A 492 -1.45 5.91 1.59
C ASP A 492 -0.31 6.23 2.58
N GLY A 493 0.69 5.37 2.71
CA GLY A 493 1.70 5.50 3.74
C GLY A 493 2.89 6.42 3.45
N THR A 494 3.95 6.19 4.21
CA THR A 494 5.16 7.01 4.29
C THR A 494 6.39 6.29 3.78
N VAL A 495 7.26 7.02 3.09
CA VAL A 495 8.62 6.62 2.72
C VAL A 495 9.64 7.43 3.51
N ILE A 496 10.76 6.82 3.87
CA ILE A 496 11.87 7.46 4.58
C ILE A 496 13.11 7.36 3.70
N VAL A 497 13.76 8.49 3.43
CA VAL A 497 15.03 8.56 2.72
C VAL A 497 16.07 9.15 3.66
N ALA A 498 17.10 8.39 3.95
CA ALA A 498 18.29 8.85 4.64
C ALA A 498 19.47 8.90 3.68
N VAL A 499 20.37 9.85 3.88
CA VAL A 499 21.60 10.00 3.08
C VAL A 499 22.81 10.18 3.97
N ASN A 500 23.95 9.63 3.56
CA ASN A 500 25.25 9.94 4.11
C ASN A 500 26.16 10.47 2.99
N THR A 501 26.85 11.58 3.26
CA THR A 501 27.73 12.23 2.27
C THR A 501 29.15 12.35 2.82
N THR A 502 30.14 11.86 2.07
CA THR A 502 31.56 11.84 2.50
C THR A 502 32.45 12.53 1.48
N ASP A 503 33.22 13.54 1.92
CA ASP A 503 34.31 14.13 1.12
C ASP A 503 35.46 13.12 0.97
N LEU A 504 35.71 12.68 -0.26
CA LEU A 504 36.80 11.77 -0.62
C LEU A 504 38.12 12.53 -0.90
N GLY A 505 38.11 13.86 -0.81
CA GLY A 505 39.18 14.73 -1.23
C GLY A 505 39.22 14.93 -2.75
N ASN A 506 40.09 15.84 -3.19
CA ASN A 506 40.27 16.20 -4.62
C ASN A 506 38.98 16.65 -5.33
N GLY A 507 37.97 17.11 -4.57
CA GLY A 507 36.67 17.54 -5.08
C GLY A 507 35.68 16.41 -5.37
N PHE A 508 35.95 15.18 -4.94
CA PHE A 508 35.02 14.06 -5.04
C PHE A 508 34.23 13.84 -3.76
N TRP A 509 32.94 13.53 -3.91
CA TRP A 509 32.00 13.27 -2.83
C TRP A 509 31.30 11.95 -3.07
N ARG A 510 31.28 11.08 -2.07
CA ARG A 510 30.47 9.85 -2.04
C ARG A 510 29.09 10.20 -1.48
N TYR A 511 28.05 9.69 -2.13
CA TYR A 511 26.67 9.73 -1.67
C TYR A 511 26.21 8.29 -1.48
N GLU A 512 25.78 7.94 -0.28
CA GLU A 512 25.12 6.67 0.03
C GLU A 512 23.72 7.00 0.53
N TYR A 513 22.70 6.43 -0.08
CA TYR A 513 21.29 6.56 0.31
C TYR A 513 20.80 5.23 0.89
N ALA A 514 19.92 5.33 1.89
CA ALA A 514 19.08 4.25 2.35
C ALA A 514 17.63 4.71 2.19
N VAL A 515 16.82 3.89 1.52
CA VAL A 515 15.43 4.21 1.18
C VAL A 515 14.53 3.14 1.77
N MET A 516 13.78 3.50 2.81
CA MET A 516 12.84 2.61 3.48
C MET A 516 11.42 2.89 2.99
N ASN A 517 10.77 1.88 2.40
CA ASN A 517 9.31 1.91 2.36
C ASN A 517 8.80 1.57 3.76
N TRP A 518 8.30 2.56 4.50
CA TRP A 518 7.80 2.30 5.86
C TRP A 518 6.37 1.76 5.80
N THR A 519 5.44 2.45 5.12
CA THR A 519 4.03 2.06 5.05
C THR A 519 3.33 2.26 3.69
N VAL A 520 4.04 2.51 2.60
CA VAL A 520 3.41 2.71 1.26
C VAL A 520 2.97 1.37 0.67
N ASN A 521 1.66 1.10 0.63
CA ASN A 521 1.10 -0.15 0.12
C ASN A 521 1.40 -0.34 -1.38
N ARG A 522 1.36 0.75 -2.17
CA ARG A 522 1.64 0.73 -3.62
C ARG A 522 3.09 0.39 -4.01
N ARG A 523 4.00 0.29 -3.02
CA ARG A 523 5.44 -0.07 -3.15
C ARG A 523 6.20 0.89 -4.07
N PHE A 524 7.51 0.73 -4.20
CA PHE A 524 8.33 1.58 -5.08
C PHE A 524 9.13 0.80 -6.10
N ARG A 525 9.22 1.32 -7.33
CA ARG A 525 9.96 0.69 -8.44
C ARG A 525 11.04 1.56 -9.07
N SER A 526 11.16 2.82 -8.65
CA SER A 526 12.26 3.68 -9.09
C SER A 526 12.59 4.74 -8.05
N PHE A 527 13.89 5.08 -7.98
CA PHE A 527 14.47 6.17 -7.21
C PHE A 527 15.37 6.99 -8.13
N SER A 528 15.24 8.31 -8.09
CA SER A 528 15.95 9.25 -8.96
C SER A 528 16.47 10.43 -8.15
N VAL A 529 17.76 10.74 -8.25
CA VAL A 529 18.36 11.89 -7.55
C VAL A 529 19.18 12.76 -8.51
N PRO A 530 19.24 14.09 -8.34
CA PRO A 530 20.11 14.95 -9.15
C PRO A 530 21.57 14.55 -9.04
N SER A 531 22.19 14.12 -10.15
CA SER A 531 23.60 13.71 -10.22
C SER A 531 24.47 14.68 -11.05
N LYS A 532 23.82 15.64 -11.70
CA LYS A 532 24.36 16.48 -12.78
C LYS A 532 24.93 15.66 -13.95
N GLY A 533 24.32 14.49 -14.21
CA GLY A 533 24.70 13.58 -15.30
C GLY A 533 25.99 12.78 -15.04
N ALA A 534 26.54 12.83 -13.82
CA ALA A 534 27.75 12.12 -13.44
C ALA A 534 27.43 10.95 -12.50
N LEU A 535 27.55 9.73 -13.02
CA LEU A 535 27.36 8.48 -12.29
C LEU A 535 28.70 7.72 -12.28
N VAL A 536 29.53 7.99 -11.28
CA VAL A 536 30.83 7.31 -11.07
C VAL A 536 30.67 6.34 -9.91
N ASP A 537 31.19 5.12 -10.04
CA ASP A 537 31.15 4.11 -8.97
C ASP A 537 29.72 3.87 -8.42
N PRO A 538 28.75 3.49 -9.28
CA PRO A 538 27.39 3.20 -8.83
C PRO A 538 27.36 2.05 -7.82
N TYR A 539 26.42 2.12 -6.90
CA TYR A 539 26.13 1.11 -5.90
C TYR A 539 24.62 0.88 -5.80
N PHE A 540 24.26 -0.37 -5.61
CA PHE A 540 22.92 -0.88 -5.36
C PHE A 540 23.03 -2.06 -4.37
N HIS A 541 22.03 -2.22 -3.51
CA HIS A 541 21.84 -3.38 -2.63
C HIS A 541 20.38 -3.41 -2.18
N ASP A 542 19.78 -4.60 -2.16
CA ASP A 542 18.40 -4.83 -1.74
C ASP A 542 18.33 -5.83 -0.58
N ILE A 543 17.27 -6.64 -0.50
CA ILE A 543 17.05 -7.59 0.60
C ILE A 543 17.57 -9.02 0.32
N ASP A 544 18.09 -9.30 -0.87
CA ASP A 544 18.58 -10.64 -1.22
C ASP A 544 20.00 -10.66 -1.84
N ASN A 545 20.28 -11.56 -2.78
CA ASN A 545 21.60 -11.74 -3.42
C ASN A 545 21.45 -12.22 -4.88
N GLN A 546 20.29 -11.99 -5.51
CA GLN A 546 19.91 -12.50 -6.82
C GLN A 546 20.08 -11.43 -7.91
N ALA A 547 21.30 -11.19 -8.38
CA ALA A 547 21.67 -10.20 -9.41
C ALA A 547 20.88 -10.21 -10.76
N ALA A 548 19.88 -11.10 -10.91
CA ALA A 548 18.88 -11.09 -11.97
C ALA A 548 17.60 -10.26 -11.66
N ASN A 549 17.36 -9.82 -10.41
CA ASN A 549 16.26 -8.91 -10.05
C ASN A 549 16.72 -7.52 -9.53
N ASP A 550 18.04 -7.29 -9.41
CA ASP A 550 18.64 -5.98 -9.12
C ASP A 550 18.08 -4.84 -9.98
N TRP A 551 18.01 -3.63 -9.43
CA TRP A 551 17.55 -2.45 -10.17
C TRP A 551 18.61 -1.94 -11.15
N GLU A 552 18.20 -1.66 -12.39
CA GLU A 552 19.09 -1.10 -13.39
C GLU A 552 19.45 0.35 -13.07
N THR A 553 20.75 0.65 -13.05
CA THR A 553 21.27 2.00 -12.83
C THR A 553 21.48 2.72 -14.16
N SER A 554 20.91 3.91 -14.31
CA SER A 554 20.98 4.73 -15.52
C SER A 554 21.10 6.24 -15.23
N THR A 555 21.36 7.04 -16.26
CA THR A 555 21.26 8.51 -16.19
C THR A 555 20.02 8.98 -16.93
N LEU A 556 19.14 9.72 -16.24
CA LEU A 556 17.97 10.37 -16.85
C LEU A 556 18.21 11.88 -16.88
N GLY A 557 18.76 12.37 -17.99
CA GLY A 557 19.16 13.77 -18.13
C GLY A 557 20.23 14.15 -17.11
N ALA A 558 19.87 15.00 -16.14
CA ALA A 558 20.77 15.43 -15.06
C ALA A 558 20.69 14.56 -13.79
N ASN A 559 19.90 13.49 -13.78
CA ASN A 559 19.68 12.64 -12.60
C ASN A 559 20.35 11.26 -12.73
N ALA A 560 20.79 10.70 -11.60
CA ALA A 560 21.00 9.27 -11.46
C ALA A 560 19.66 8.62 -11.19
N LYS A 561 19.35 7.52 -11.86
CA LYS A 561 18.10 6.77 -11.72
C LYS A 561 18.42 5.30 -11.49
N TRP A 562 17.75 4.70 -10.52
CA TRP A 562 17.62 3.25 -10.38
C TRP A 562 16.17 2.88 -10.67
N GLU A 563 15.95 1.81 -11.41
CA GLU A 563 14.62 1.36 -11.80
C GLU A 563 14.55 -0.16 -11.86
N PHE A 564 13.48 -0.72 -11.29
CA PHE A 564 13.10 -2.10 -11.54
C PHE A 564 12.43 -2.18 -12.92
N ASN A 565 13.08 -2.90 -13.83
CA ASN A 565 12.46 -3.38 -15.06
C ASN A 565 11.63 -4.61 -14.71
N ASP A 566 10.37 -4.70 -15.17
CA ASP A 566 9.47 -5.79 -14.79
C ASP A 566 9.95 -7.14 -15.35
N VAL A 567 10.75 -7.88 -14.56
CA VAL A 567 11.22 -9.22 -14.93
C VAL A 567 10.12 -10.23 -14.63
N MET A 568 9.38 -10.62 -15.66
CA MET A 568 8.41 -11.72 -15.59
C MET A 568 9.13 -13.08 -15.46
N LEU A 569 9.55 -13.42 -14.25
CA LEU A 569 10.04 -14.76 -13.91
C LEU A 569 8.85 -15.71 -13.73
N ALA A 570 8.81 -16.78 -14.52
CA ALA A 570 7.75 -17.78 -14.41
C ALA A 570 7.76 -18.45 -13.01
N GLY A 571 6.64 -18.33 -12.28
CA GLY A 571 6.39 -19.08 -11.04
C GLY A 571 6.97 -18.50 -9.76
N HIS A 572 7.38 -17.23 -9.72
CA HIS A 572 7.86 -16.57 -8.50
C HIS A 572 7.14 -15.22 -8.26
N LYS A 573 6.82 -14.91 -6.98
CA LYS A 573 6.46 -13.55 -6.58
C LYS A 573 7.59 -12.61 -7.01
N VAL A 574 7.23 -11.46 -7.58
CA VAL A 574 8.16 -10.51 -8.20
C VAL A 574 8.98 -9.81 -7.11
N GLY A 575 10.10 -10.42 -6.71
CA GLY A 575 11.14 -9.72 -5.97
C GLY A 575 11.68 -8.61 -6.86
N GLY A 576 11.55 -7.37 -6.43
CA GLY A 576 11.76 -6.21 -7.28
C GLY A 576 11.44 -4.89 -6.57
N PRO A 577 10.16 -4.55 -6.34
CA PRO A 577 9.81 -3.28 -5.71
C PRO A 577 10.20 -3.22 -4.23
N ILE A 578 10.42 -2.01 -3.70
CA ILE A 578 10.67 -1.80 -2.26
C ILE A 578 9.37 -2.06 -1.49
N GLU A 579 9.30 -3.21 -0.84
CA GLU A 579 8.14 -3.67 -0.06
C GLU A 579 8.08 -3.07 1.35
N LEU A 580 6.94 -3.27 2.02
CA LEU A 580 6.70 -2.95 3.42
C LEU A 580 7.91 -3.22 4.34
N ALA A 581 8.38 -2.18 5.02
CA ALA A 581 9.48 -2.20 5.98
C ALA A 581 10.71 -2.95 5.43
N THR A 582 11.07 -2.61 4.19
CA THR A 582 12.34 -2.99 3.56
C THR A 582 13.16 -1.75 3.21
N ILE A 583 14.48 -1.90 3.19
CA ILE A 583 15.43 -0.83 2.87
C ILE A 583 16.25 -1.25 1.65
N TYR A 584 16.22 -0.41 0.61
CA TYR A 584 17.10 -0.54 -0.54
C TYR A 584 18.14 0.58 -0.48
N ASN A 585 19.36 0.27 -0.91
CA ASN A 585 20.48 1.20 -0.88
C ASN A 585 20.90 1.58 -2.30
N PHE A 586 21.22 2.86 -2.45
CA PHE A 586 21.64 3.47 -3.71
C PHE A 586 22.85 4.34 -3.44
N GLY A 587 23.84 4.36 -4.33
CA GLY A 587 25.00 5.21 -4.10
C GLY A 587 25.82 5.50 -5.34
N PHE A 588 26.57 6.59 -5.29
CA PHE A 588 27.49 6.98 -6.35
C PHE A 588 28.50 8.02 -5.86
N THR A 589 29.50 8.27 -6.67
CA THR A 589 30.50 9.32 -6.48
C THR A 589 30.26 10.46 -7.48
N SER A 590 30.31 11.71 -7.01
CA SER A 590 30.20 12.91 -7.84
C SER A 590 31.37 13.88 -7.61
N LYS A 591 31.58 14.80 -8.54
CA LYS A 591 32.57 15.91 -8.41
C LYS A 591 31.97 17.18 -7.80
N ARG A 592 30.78 17.08 -7.20
CA ARG A 592 30.00 18.20 -6.68
C ARG A 592 29.70 17.98 -5.19
N PRO A 593 29.81 19.04 -4.37
CA PRO A 593 29.44 18.98 -2.96
C PRO A 593 27.92 18.80 -2.78
N PRO A 594 27.47 18.32 -1.61
CA PRO A 594 26.07 18.14 -1.31
C PRO A 594 25.36 19.48 -1.09
N ALA A 595 24.10 19.56 -1.51
CA ALA A 595 23.12 20.54 -1.06
C ALA A 595 21.72 19.92 -1.10
N MET A 596 20.76 20.52 -0.40
CA MET A 596 19.36 20.06 -0.41
C MET A 596 18.76 20.16 -1.82
N ARG A 597 18.15 19.06 -2.27
CA ARG A 597 17.52 18.87 -3.58
C ARG A 597 16.41 17.83 -3.47
N ASP A 598 15.46 17.85 -4.40
CA ASP A 598 14.44 16.82 -4.47
C ASP A 598 14.98 15.55 -5.15
N ALA A 599 14.94 14.43 -4.44
CA ALA A 599 14.86 13.12 -5.06
C ALA A 599 13.41 12.82 -5.45
N VAL A 600 13.22 11.94 -6.43
CA VAL A 600 11.92 11.54 -6.95
C VAL A 600 11.80 10.02 -6.91
N MET A 601 10.69 9.53 -6.38
CA MET A 601 10.35 8.11 -6.37
C MET A 601 9.10 7.83 -7.19
N ARG A 602 9.05 6.66 -7.83
CA ARG A 602 7.88 6.15 -8.54
C ARG A 602 7.33 4.90 -7.86
N VAL A 603 6.02 4.85 -7.66
CA VAL A 603 5.33 3.66 -7.11
C VAL A 603 5.26 2.51 -8.13
N GLN A 604 5.14 1.27 -7.68
CA GLN A 604 4.92 0.12 -8.57
C GLN A 604 3.48 0.12 -9.11
N ASN A 605 2.52 0.31 -8.20
CA ASN A 605 1.09 0.28 -8.51
C ASN A 605 0.53 1.71 -8.58
N ASP A 606 -0.22 2.02 -9.63
CA ASP A 606 -0.89 3.31 -9.76
C ASP A 606 -2.05 3.45 -8.77
N GLY A 607 -2.40 4.68 -8.36
CA GLY A 607 -3.49 4.92 -7.40
C GLY A 607 -3.65 6.38 -6.98
N PRO A 608 -4.51 6.66 -5.97
CA PRO A 608 -4.78 8.01 -5.47
C PRO A 608 -3.50 8.74 -5.03
N GLY A 609 -3.48 10.07 -5.22
CA GLY A 609 -2.31 10.89 -4.89
C GLY A 609 -1.20 10.89 -5.95
N GLY A 610 -1.36 10.15 -7.06
CA GLY A 610 -0.44 10.16 -8.19
C GLY A 610 0.70 9.15 -8.08
N VAL A 611 1.48 9.02 -9.17
CA VAL A 611 2.47 7.95 -9.35
C VAL A 611 3.91 8.34 -8.98
N LEU A 612 4.14 9.62 -8.64
CA LEU A 612 5.44 10.17 -8.25
C LEU A 612 5.34 10.89 -6.90
N ILE A 613 6.40 10.80 -6.11
CA ILE A 613 6.59 11.62 -4.90
C ILE A 613 7.97 12.27 -4.93
N GLY A 614 8.02 13.56 -4.59
CA GLY A 614 9.26 14.29 -4.35
C GLY A 614 9.61 14.23 -2.86
N ILE A 615 10.90 14.10 -2.55
CA ILE A 615 11.42 14.06 -1.18
C ILE A 615 12.75 14.81 -1.11
N GLU A 616 12.87 15.74 -0.16
CA GLU A 616 14.08 16.53 0.03
C GLU A 616 15.24 15.63 0.51
N THR A 617 16.44 15.82 -0.03
CA THR A 617 17.64 15.07 0.38
C THR A 617 18.91 15.82 -0.03
N LEU A 618 20.07 15.41 0.48
CA LEU A 618 21.35 15.93 -0.01
C LEU A 618 21.70 15.28 -1.36
N ALA A 619 21.98 16.10 -2.37
CA ALA A 619 22.43 15.64 -3.68
C ALA A 619 23.47 16.61 -4.30
N PRO A 620 24.25 16.16 -5.31
CA PRO A 620 25.16 16.97 -6.11
C PRO A 620 24.64 18.36 -6.54
N ALA A 621 25.31 19.42 -6.06
CA ALA A 621 24.99 20.80 -6.43
C ALA A 621 26.22 21.62 -6.86
N ASP A 622 25.99 22.55 -7.80
CA ASP A 622 26.93 23.60 -8.16
C ASP A 622 26.87 24.72 -7.12
N VAL A 623 27.67 24.57 -6.05
CA VAL A 623 27.84 25.51 -4.91
C VAL A 623 26.58 25.71 -4.05
N ALA A 624 26.66 25.30 -2.78
CA ALA A 624 25.66 25.62 -1.77
C ALA A 624 25.81 27.08 -1.31
N LEU A 625 24.82 27.92 -1.65
CA LEU A 625 24.66 29.25 -1.07
C LEU A 625 23.76 29.15 0.18
N SER A 626 24.36 29.03 1.36
CA SER A 626 23.62 29.14 2.62
C SER A 626 23.38 30.61 2.99
N ALA A 627 22.18 30.92 3.49
CA ALA A 627 21.70 32.29 3.72
C ALA A 627 22.46 33.09 4.80
N SER A 628 23.44 32.50 5.48
CA SER A 628 24.17 33.12 6.59
C SER A 628 25.17 34.21 6.17
N ASN A 629 25.52 34.32 4.88
CA ASN A 629 26.54 35.24 4.39
C ASN A 629 26.04 36.63 3.97
N LEU A 630 24.73 36.91 4.04
CA LEU A 630 24.16 38.20 3.66
C LEU A 630 23.68 39.00 4.88
N SER A 631 24.53 39.93 5.32
CA SER A 631 24.11 41.11 6.08
C SER A 631 24.42 42.37 5.25
N PRO A 632 23.54 42.75 4.30
CA PRO A 632 23.77 43.90 3.43
C PRO A 632 23.81 45.19 4.26
N LYS A 633 24.66 46.14 3.85
CA LYS A 633 24.61 47.50 4.39
C LYS A 633 23.56 48.31 3.60
N GLU A 634 23.17 49.46 4.14
CA GLU A 634 22.23 50.36 3.48
C GLU A 634 22.68 50.68 2.04
N ASN A 635 21.72 50.64 1.10
CA ASN A 635 21.94 50.94 -0.33
C ASN A 635 23.01 50.09 -1.02
N THR A 636 23.24 48.84 -0.59
CA THR A 636 24.02 47.88 -1.39
C THR A 636 23.28 47.54 -2.68
N THR A 637 23.80 47.99 -3.83
CA THR A 637 23.46 47.40 -5.13
C THR A 637 23.99 45.98 -5.16
N ILE A 638 23.11 45.00 -5.31
CA ILE A 638 23.51 43.63 -5.62
C ILE A 638 23.46 43.48 -7.13
N ASN A 639 24.60 43.15 -7.75
CA ASN A 639 24.65 42.73 -9.15
C ASN A 639 24.39 41.22 -9.20
N LEU A 640 23.35 40.82 -9.92
CA LEU A 640 23.07 39.41 -10.17
C LEU A 640 23.55 39.04 -11.57
N GLU A 641 24.43 38.04 -11.68
CA GLU A 641 24.88 37.48 -12.95
C GLU A 641 24.08 36.20 -13.27
N VAL A 642 23.28 36.27 -14.34
CA VAL A 642 22.61 35.08 -14.91
C VAL A 642 23.42 34.60 -16.11
N ARG A 643 23.63 33.28 -16.23
CA ARG A 643 24.31 32.66 -17.37
C ARG A 643 23.49 31.52 -17.96
N GLY A 644 23.13 31.66 -19.23
CA GLY A 644 22.47 30.63 -20.03
C GLY A 644 20.96 30.81 -20.14
N GLY A 645 20.51 31.13 -21.36
CA GLY A 645 19.10 31.28 -21.73
C GLY A 645 18.95 32.19 -22.95
N GLN A 646 17.95 31.95 -23.80
CA GLN A 646 17.55 32.88 -24.87
C GLN A 646 16.18 33.47 -24.52
N PHE A 647 16.15 34.41 -23.57
CA PHE A 647 14.93 35.09 -23.13
C PHE A 647 14.98 36.57 -23.50
N GLY A 648 13.85 37.15 -23.92
CA GLY A 648 13.79 38.58 -24.25
C GLY A 648 13.91 39.51 -23.03
N ALA A 649 13.60 39.01 -21.83
CA ALA A 649 13.54 39.77 -20.59
C ALA A 649 13.54 38.89 -19.33
N MET A 650 13.78 39.50 -18.16
CA MET A 650 13.53 38.89 -16.85
C MET A 650 12.89 39.89 -15.87
N VAL A 651 12.15 39.37 -14.89
CA VAL A 651 11.55 40.13 -13.77
C VAL A 651 11.85 39.38 -12.47
N GLY A 652 12.59 40.02 -11.55
CA GLY A 652 12.82 39.49 -10.21
C GLY A 652 11.64 39.77 -9.28
N VAL A 653 11.36 38.86 -8.35
CA VAL A 653 10.42 39.05 -7.24
C VAL A 653 11.14 38.75 -5.93
N ILE A 654 11.03 39.66 -4.96
CA ILE A 654 11.59 39.45 -3.61
C ILE A 654 10.45 39.06 -2.68
N ALA A 655 10.67 38.08 -1.82
CA ALA A 655 9.75 37.71 -0.74
C ALA A 655 10.44 37.88 0.63
N VAL A 656 9.64 38.20 1.64
CA VAL A 656 10.11 38.28 3.03
C VAL A 656 9.27 37.32 3.86
N ALA A 657 9.90 36.30 4.44
CA ALA A 657 9.21 35.25 5.23
C ALA A 657 7.98 34.66 4.51
N GLY A 658 8.12 34.34 3.21
CA GLY A 658 7.04 33.76 2.38
C GLY A 658 5.93 34.74 1.95
N ILE A 659 5.99 36.02 2.34
CA ILE A 659 5.06 37.05 1.89
C ILE A 659 5.67 37.79 0.69
N PRO A 660 5.01 37.83 -0.48
CA PRO A 660 5.43 38.68 -1.60
C PRO A 660 5.37 40.15 -1.18
N ILE A 661 6.47 40.89 -1.34
CA ILE A 661 6.42 42.35 -1.26
C ILE A 661 5.96 42.92 -2.62
N ASP A 662 5.15 43.98 -2.54
CA ASP A 662 4.49 44.64 -3.68
C ASP A 662 5.53 44.96 -4.79
N PRO A 663 5.23 44.73 -6.09
CA PRO A 663 6.26 44.51 -7.13
C PRO A 663 6.99 45.78 -7.64
N PHE A 664 7.14 46.80 -6.80
CA PHE A 664 7.70 48.11 -7.15
C PHE A 664 9.18 48.33 -6.79
N LEU A 665 9.92 47.27 -6.40
CA LEU A 665 11.34 47.35 -6.04
C LEU A 665 12.32 46.60 -6.97
N VAL A 666 11.82 46.06 -8.08
CA VAL A 666 12.65 45.58 -9.20
C VAL A 666 12.33 46.44 -10.43
N THR A 667 13.33 46.65 -11.30
CA THR A 667 13.31 47.67 -12.35
C THR A 667 12.00 47.65 -13.18
N PRO A 668 11.30 48.79 -13.36
CA PRO A 668 9.99 48.86 -14.03
C PRO A 668 10.09 48.72 -15.57
N SER A 669 11.13 48.06 -16.05
CA SER A 669 11.42 47.83 -17.46
C SER A 669 12.25 46.54 -17.57
N PRO A 670 12.01 45.73 -18.61
CA PRO A 670 12.75 44.49 -18.82
C PRO A 670 14.25 44.77 -18.98
N VAL A 671 15.08 43.99 -18.29
CA VAL A 671 16.54 44.03 -18.43
C VAL A 671 16.92 43.24 -19.68
N PRO A 672 17.56 43.86 -20.70
CA PRO A 672 17.99 43.15 -21.89
C PRO A 672 19.29 42.37 -21.64
N PHE A 673 19.38 41.16 -22.21
CA PHE A 673 20.63 40.40 -22.24
C PHE A 673 21.67 41.03 -23.18
N VAL A 674 22.94 40.99 -22.77
CA VAL A 674 24.11 41.38 -23.57
C VAL A 674 25.00 40.15 -23.74
N GLY A 675 24.68 39.34 -24.76
CA GLY A 675 25.21 37.98 -24.87
C GLY A 675 24.46 37.03 -23.93
N ASP A 676 25.16 36.17 -23.21
CA ASP A 676 24.56 35.24 -22.23
C ASP A 676 24.34 35.87 -20.84
N LEU A 677 24.51 37.18 -20.70
CA LEU A 677 24.61 37.91 -19.42
C LEU A 677 23.59 39.04 -19.32
N ALA A 678 22.97 39.19 -18.14
CA ALA A 678 22.10 40.31 -17.79
C ALA A 678 22.41 40.77 -16.35
N GLU A 679 22.45 42.09 -16.12
CA GLU A 679 22.69 42.70 -14.80
C GLU A 679 21.38 43.26 -14.23
N ILE A 680 20.89 42.72 -13.12
CA ILE A 680 19.68 43.21 -12.44
C ILE A 680 20.08 44.02 -11.20
N PRO A 681 19.88 45.35 -11.17
CA PRO A 681 20.11 46.14 -9.97
C PRO A 681 18.92 46.02 -9.01
N LEU A 682 19.18 45.51 -7.80
CA LEU A 682 18.19 45.44 -6.72
C LEU A 682 18.39 46.54 -5.68
N PHE A 683 17.29 47.08 -5.16
CA PHE A 683 17.30 48.05 -4.05
C PHE A 683 16.60 47.45 -2.82
N ILE A 684 17.34 47.30 -1.73
CA ILE A 684 16.82 46.71 -0.47
C ILE A 684 16.61 47.84 0.55
N PRO A 685 15.35 48.09 1.00
CA PRO A 685 15.07 49.00 2.10
C PRO A 685 15.75 48.60 3.41
N ALA A 686 16.16 49.60 4.21
CA ALA A 686 16.80 49.37 5.49
C ALA A 686 15.86 48.64 6.48
N GLY A 687 16.42 47.68 7.22
CA GLY A 687 15.72 46.95 8.29
C GLY A 687 15.10 45.60 7.91
N LEU A 688 15.30 45.13 6.68
CA LEU A 688 14.86 43.80 6.25
C LEU A 688 15.92 42.71 6.54
N SER A 689 15.46 41.52 6.92
CA SER A 689 16.29 40.33 7.19
C SER A 689 15.48 39.06 6.88
N GLY A 690 16.14 37.99 6.43
CA GLY A 690 15.43 36.78 5.99
C GLY A 690 14.71 37.00 4.66
N LEU A 691 15.47 37.44 3.66
CA LEU A 691 14.99 37.68 2.29
C LEU A 691 15.16 36.40 1.47
N ASP A 692 14.07 35.96 0.84
CA ASP A 692 14.11 34.96 -0.22
C ASP A 692 13.99 35.67 -1.57
N PHE A 693 14.83 35.27 -2.53
CA PHE A 693 14.85 35.81 -3.89
C PHE A 693 14.25 34.78 -4.84
N ASP A 694 13.18 35.14 -5.55
CA ASP A 694 12.53 34.30 -6.54
C ASP A 694 12.60 34.96 -7.92
N MET A 695 12.99 34.20 -8.93
CA MET A 695 13.37 34.69 -10.25
C MET A 695 12.40 34.17 -11.30
N ILE A 696 11.73 35.08 -12.01
CA ILE A 696 10.76 34.74 -13.04
C ILE A 696 11.28 35.25 -14.39
N ALA A 697 11.46 34.31 -15.33
CA ALA A 697 11.65 34.67 -16.74
C ALA A 697 10.29 34.65 -17.44
N ALA A 698 10.08 35.65 -18.27
CA ALA A 698 8.91 35.73 -19.13
C ALA A 698 9.40 36.16 -20.51
N ASP A 699 9.09 35.36 -21.52
CA ASP A 699 9.22 35.81 -22.90
C ASP A 699 7.93 36.54 -23.30
N PHE A 700 8.04 37.70 -23.93
CA PHE A 700 6.92 38.65 -24.03
C PHE A 700 5.74 38.16 -24.90
N ASP A 701 5.85 37.02 -25.58
CA ASP A 701 4.82 36.50 -26.48
C ASP A 701 4.15 35.17 -26.04
N THR A 702 4.75 34.26 -25.25
CA THR A 702 4.17 32.90 -25.08
C THR A 702 4.30 32.14 -23.76
N SER A 703 5.21 32.43 -22.81
CA SER A 703 5.26 31.67 -21.54
C SER A 703 5.91 32.39 -20.35
N VAL A 704 5.53 31.97 -19.14
CA VAL A 704 6.14 32.34 -17.87
C VAL A 704 6.71 31.08 -17.24
N GLU A 705 8.03 31.03 -17.01
CA GLU A 705 8.70 29.94 -16.30
C GLU A 705 9.37 30.45 -15.03
N ARG A 706 9.25 29.66 -13.95
CA ARG A 706 9.83 29.97 -12.64
C ARG A 706 11.25 29.38 -12.60
N LEU A 707 12.27 30.24 -12.64
CA LEU A 707 13.67 29.84 -12.77
C LEU A 707 14.37 29.76 -11.41
N SER A 708 14.14 28.68 -10.68
CA SER A 708 14.81 28.43 -9.38
C SER A 708 16.28 27.97 -9.47
N ASN A 709 16.81 27.70 -10.67
CA ASN A 709 17.99 26.83 -10.85
C ASN A 709 19.12 27.35 -11.78
N LEU A 710 19.14 28.64 -12.15
CA LEU A 710 20.08 29.17 -13.18
C LEU A 710 21.04 30.30 -12.73
N MET A 711 21.12 30.63 -11.43
CA MET A 711 22.00 31.71 -10.94
C MET A 711 23.33 31.24 -10.38
N THR A 712 24.41 31.93 -10.78
CA THR A 712 25.67 31.98 -10.02
C THR A 712 25.75 33.34 -9.36
N LEU A 713 25.63 33.39 -8.04
CA LEU A 713 25.72 34.64 -7.31
C LEU A 713 27.20 35.06 -7.15
N ILE A 714 27.60 36.13 -7.84
CA ILE A 714 28.89 36.81 -7.61
C ILE A 714 28.59 38.14 -6.89
N ILE A 715 29.15 38.31 -5.69
CA ILE A 715 29.07 39.53 -4.90
C ILE A 715 30.45 40.19 -4.96
N GLU A 716 30.56 41.40 -5.51
CA GLU A 716 31.75 42.26 -5.44
C GLU A 716 31.63 43.32 -4.32
#